data_AF-A0A1G4BT10-F1
#
_entry.id   AF-A0A1G4BT10-F1
#
_cell.length_a   1.000
_cell.length_b   1.000
_cell.length_c   1.000
_cell.angle_alpha   90.00
_cell.angle_beta   90.00
_cell.angle_gamma   90.00
#
_symmetry.space_group_name_H-M   'P 1'
#
loop_
_entity.id
_entity.type
_entity.pdbx_description
1 polymer ?
#
loop_
_entity_poly.entity_id
_entity_poly.type
_entity_poly.pdbx_seq_one_letter_code
_entity_poly.pdbx_strand_id
1 'polypeptide(L)'
;MGSIALEETESERGVSELAGIDVSKLDDDALYWWRTSGLDLARMMKEAGFPDKTKNQFLTFYSSIICPLLKGKPQPGSMPTAVGWDGNPFEYSWEFKGSTKKSSVRFVLDLSEVRPPNKSCPMSVDTVGEVLNVLKDTSPLYDDHWHRAIERWAVYSNASAERQELLISEAGHRTPTILGFDINPKITEKAPHMLPVMIKSYFPPCFVAADRRLTRFQALSLGVRQLPDIGSYPNILLGLKMIEDFVACNPKYESQGRGLSTDFVPAGDARLKVYLRYLGDDFDEIWDYYTLGGRIPIEDLDEDKQKLRDIIQLSRGMCYPVSKIREESAADKKRRAILGTKPSSLYFSLTPDKPYPIPKFYFYPGFQAPNDEAVAQGLDLWLQKYGWADGGPTIEERTRNTFKYRSLDEKPGIFTFIGFGRKEGLDDRALSLQMPFTYKSILLVGATSGIGAGLADRFVAEGSQVIAVGRRQDKLDDFVQKHNSAYAAAIRYDITDSASLNAFVNEVVMKYPDLDAVFLNAGVQSQMRLSRAAEFDFASFHHEINVNFNSIVNLAMSFLPHLQAKTQPTSLIITGTHLGLVPAPTIPAYSASKAALTSFVDCLRDQNRHKSTKIIEIYPPVVQSELHDYLGEELGRSLGMPIDQFTNEAYEQLLQGDELIVIGSIATEPRESYIDLVEKRRDIYSKLSSVMLARFEL
;
A
#
# COMPACT_ATOMS: atom_id res chain seq x y z
N MET A 1 41.67 24.29 -17.18
CA MET A 1 40.26 24.73 -17.23
C MET A 1 39.56 23.89 -18.29
N GLY A 2 38.34 23.45 -18.04
CA GLY A 2 37.62 22.51 -18.91
C GLY A 2 36.69 21.64 -18.07
N SER A 3 35.49 22.14 -17.79
CA SER A 3 34.45 21.34 -17.16
C SER A 3 33.87 20.38 -18.20
N ILE A 4 33.82 19.09 -17.88
CA ILE A 4 33.00 18.12 -18.62
C ILE A 4 31.73 17.96 -17.80
N ALA A 5 30.61 18.46 -18.32
CA ALA A 5 29.31 18.24 -17.72
C ALA A 5 28.91 16.77 -17.87
N LEU A 6 28.31 16.20 -16.83
CA LEU A 6 27.62 14.92 -16.92
C LEU A 6 26.26 15.16 -17.59
N GLU A 7 25.91 14.37 -18.60
CA GLU A 7 24.60 14.46 -19.26
C GLU A 7 23.54 13.72 -18.44
N GLU A 8 22.57 14.45 -17.89
CA GLU A 8 21.45 13.90 -17.12
C GLU A 8 20.61 12.95 -17.97
N THR A 9 20.29 11.77 -17.43
CA THR A 9 19.53 10.74 -18.17
C THR A 9 18.05 11.08 -18.29
N GLU A 10 17.37 10.55 -19.32
CA GLU A 10 15.92 10.76 -19.49
C GLU A 10 15.09 10.28 -18.30
N SER A 11 15.59 9.33 -17.51
CA SER A 11 14.93 8.87 -16.28
C SER A 11 14.96 9.91 -15.15
N GLU A 12 16.05 10.67 -15.03
CA GLU A 12 16.20 11.73 -14.03
C GLU A 12 15.44 12.99 -14.47
N ARG A 13 15.47 13.30 -15.77
CA ARG A 13 14.60 14.32 -16.37
C ARG A 13 13.13 14.02 -16.09
N GLY A 14 12.67 12.78 -16.28
CA GLY A 14 11.29 12.38 -15.97
C GLY A 14 10.87 12.54 -14.49
N VAL A 15 11.82 12.48 -13.54
CA VAL A 15 11.56 12.73 -12.11
C VAL A 15 11.49 14.23 -11.80
N SER A 16 12.26 15.06 -12.51
CA SER A 16 12.27 16.53 -12.39
C SER A 16 11.10 17.19 -13.13
N GLU A 17 10.91 16.88 -14.40
CA GLU A 17 10.04 17.58 -15.35
C GLU A 17 8.54 17.50 -15.03
N LEU A 18 8.07 16.42 -14.39
CA LEU A 18 6.63 16.25 -14.12
C LEU A 18 6.05 17.26 -13.11
N ALA A 19 6.90 17.83 -12.24
CA ALA A 19 6.47 18.69 -11.13
C ALA A 19 7.41 19.87 -10.77
N GLY A 20 8.65 19.89 -11.27
CA GLY A 20 9.63 20.94 -10.97
C GLY A 20 10.10 20.95 -9.51
N ILE A 21 10.05 19.81 -8.81
CA ILE A 21 10.42 19.67 -7.40
C ILE A 21 11.91 19.33 -7.30
N ASP A 22 12.65 20.19 -6.59
CA ASP A 22 14.06 19.94 -6.27
C ASP A 22 14.18 18.91 -5.13
N VAL A 23 14.20 17.64 -5.53
CA VAL A 23 14.33 16.49 -4.63
C VAL A 23 15.64 16.45 -3.84
N SER A 24 16.65 17.25 -4.19
CA SER A 24 17.91 17.32 -3.42
C SER A 24 17.76 18.02 -2.06
N LYS A 25 16.62 18.70 -1.83
CA LYS A 25 16.28 19.36 -0.57
C LYS A 25 15.47 18.49 0.39
N LEU A 26 15.16 17.24 0.03
CA LEU A 26 14.39 16.32 0.85
C LEU A 26 15.32 15.38 1.64
N ASP A 27 14.98 15.10 2.89
CA ASP A 27 15.59 14.00 3.65
C ASP A 27 15.09 12.63 3.15
N ASP A 28 15.71 11.52 3.60
CA ASP A 28 15.43 10.17 3.10
C ASP A 28 13.97 9.73 3.29
N ASP A 29 13.33 10.14 4.39
CA ASP A 29 11.93 9.80 4.68
C ASP A 29 10.99 10.67 3.82
N ALA A 30 11.24 11.98 3.74
CA ALA A 30 10.49 12.88 2.87
C ALA A 30 10.61 12.47 1.38
N LEU A 31 11.80 12.01 0.96
CA LEU A 31 12.06 11.52 -0.39
C LEU A 31 11.36 10.16 -0.64
N TYR A 32 11.30 9.28 0.36
CA TYR A 32 10.51 8.03 0.28
C TYR A 32 9.02 8.33 0.06
N TRP A 33 8.42 9.23 0.84
CA TRP A 33 7.01 9.59 0.67
C TRP A 33 6.77 10.32 -0.67
N TRP A 34 7.62 11.29 -1.04
CA TRP A 34 7.53 11.95 -2.34
C TRP A 34 7.52 10.96 -3.53
N ARG A 35 8.37 9.92 -3.48
CA ARG A 35 8.47 8.89 -4.52
C ARG A 35 7.29 7.91 -4.52
N THR A 36 6.69 7.61 -3.37
CA THR A 36 5.62 6.60 -3.22
C THR A 36 4.20 7.17 -3.35
N SER A 37 3.99 8.46 -3.10
CA SER A 37 2.67 9.12 -3.22
C SER A 37 2.69 10.39 -4.07
N GLY A 38 3.75 11.21 -3.96
CA GLY A 38 3.86 12.49 -4.67
C GLY A 38 3.89 12.35 -6.19
N LEU A 39 4.56 11.30 -6.70
CA LEU A 39 4.58 11.00 -8.13
C LEU A 39 3.22 10.52 -8.68
N ASP A 40 2.49 9.70 -7.92
CA ASP A 40 1.14 9.25 -8.31
C ASP A 40 0.17 10.43 -8.28
N LEU A 41 0.21 11.25 -7.23
CA LEU A 41 -0.53 12.51 -7.11
C LEU A 41 -0.24 13.46 -8.29
N ALA A 42 1.02 13.63 -8.70
CA ALA A 42 1.40 14.45 -9.85
C ALA A 42 0.79 13.93 -11.18
N ARG A 43 0.74 12.60 -11.36
CA ARG A 43 0.07 11.98 -12.52
C ARG A 43 -1.45 12.12 -12.43
N MET A 44 -2.08 11.91 -11.26
CA MET A 44 -3.52 12.12 -11.09
C MET A 44 -3.96 13.54 -11.46
N MET A 45 -3.16 14.55 -11.09
CA MET A 45 -3.39 15.94 -11.45
C MET A 45 -3.19 16.21 -12.95
N LYS A 46 -2.20 15.57 -13.58
CA LYS A 46 -1.98 15.62 -15.04
C LYS A 46 -3.16 15.01 -15.81
N GLU A 47 -3.58 13.79 -15.47
CA GLU A 47 -4.74 13.10 -16.06
C GLU A 47 -6.06 13.83 -15.79
N ALA A 48 -6.13 14.63 -14.72
CA ALA A 48 -7.27 15.49 -14.40
C ALA A 48 -7.20 16.90 -15.05
N GLY A 49 -6.18 17.18 -15.88
CA GLY A 49 -6.05 18.44 -16.62
C GLY A 49 -5.76 19.67 -15.76
N PHE A 50 -5.06 19.51 -14.64
CA PHE A 50 -4.69 20.62 -13.75
C PHE A 50 -3.60 21.51 -14.40
N PRO A 51 -3.72 22.86 -14.35
CA PRO A 51 -2.67 23.75 -14.81
C PRO A 51 -1.35 23.53 -14.05
N ASP A 52 -0.21 23.64 -14.74
CA ASP A 52 1.11 23.39 -14.12
C ASP A 52 1.39 24.31 -12.94
N LYS A 53 0.91 25.56 -12.94
CA LYS A 53 1.01 26.42 -11.75
C LYS A 53 0.28 25.81 -10.54
N THR A 54 -0.92 25.25 -10.72
CA THR A 54 -1.67 24.59 -9.64
C THR A 54 -1.00 23.28 -9.20
N LYS A 55 -0.50 22.47 -10.15
CA LYS A 55 0.31 21.28 -9.87
C LYS A 55 1.50 21.66 -9.00
N ASN A 56 2.37 22.55 -9.48
CA ASN A 56 3.64 22.84 -8.84
C ASN A 56 3.42 23.52 -7.48
N GLN A 57 2.40 24.37 -7.32
CA GLN A 57 2.02 24.94 -6.01
C GLN A 57 1.65 23.87 -4.97
N PHE A 58 0.74 22.95 -5.30
CA PHE A 58 0.33 21.91 -4.35
C PHE A 58 1.43 20.85 -4.13
N LEU A 59 2.13 20.45 -5.19
CA LEU A 59 3.21 19.46 -5.10
C LEU A 59 4.43 20.00 -4.35
N THR A 60 4.71 21.31 -4.41
CA THR A 60 5.75 21.94 -3.57
C THR A 60 5.38 21.78 -2.10
N PHE A 61 4.19 22.24 -1.69
CA PHE A 61 3.68 22.07 -0.33
C PHE A 61 3.67 20.60 0.11
N TYR A 62 3.29 19.68 -0.79
CA TYR A 62 3.33 18.26 -0.50
C TYR A 62 4.75 17.76 -0.20
N SER A 63 5.73 18.12 -1.04
CA SER A 63 7.13 17.73 -0.87
C SER A 63 7.82 18.39 0.34
N SER A 64 7.54 19.67 0.63
CA SER A 64 8.30 20.45 1.61
C SER A 64 7.67 20.53 2.99
N ILE A 65 6.34 20.33 3.09
CA ILE A 65 5.61 20.35 4.38
C ILE A 65 5.10 18.96 4.73
N ILE A 66 4.40 18.28 3.82
CA ILE A 66 3.73 17.02 4.17
C ILE A 66 4.72 15.84 4.28
N CYS A 67 5.60 15.66 3.30
CA CYS A 67 6.51 14.52 3.29
C CYS A 67 7.47 14.47 4.51
N PRO A 68 8.09 15.59 4.98
CA PRO A 68 8.92 15.60 6.19
C PRO A 68 8.15 15.42 7.51
N LEU A 69 6.82 15.56 7.50
CA LEU A 69 5.97 15.35 8.68
C LEU A 69 5.43 13.92 8.81
N LEU A 70 5.49 13.12 7.73
CA LEU A 70 5.13 11.69 7.77
C LEU A 70 6.17 10.79 8.45
N LYS A 71 7.41 11.28 8.64
CA LYS A 71 8.54 10.58 9.29
C LYS A 71 8.80 9.19 8.68
N GLY A 72 9.20 8.22 9.51
CA GLY A 72 9.76 6.94 9.07
C GLY A 72 8.92 6.18 8.04
N LYS A 73 9.57 5.80 6.95
CA LYS A 73 9.08 4.75 6.02
C LYS A 73 8.65 3.48 6.79
N PRO A 74 7.70 2.68 6.26
CA PRO A 74 7.27 1.42 6.89
C PRO A 74 8.43 0.48 7.25
N GLN A 75 8.37 -0.05 8.48
CA GLN A 75 9.31 -1.02 9.05
C GLN A 75 8.56 -2.19 9.72
N PRO A 76 9.17 -3.37 9.90
CA PRO A 76 8.55 -4.47 10.64
C PRO A 76 8.10 -4.02 12.05
N GLY A 77 6.91 -4.44 12.49
CA GLY A 77 6.30 -3.99 13.76
C GLY A 77 5.67 -2.59 13.72
N SER A 78 5.63 -1.92 12.57
CA SER A 78 4.92 -0.63 12.39
C SER A 78 3.41 -0.77 12.62
N MET A 79 2.82 0.17 13.35
CA MET A 79 1.35 0.25 13.46
C MET A 79 0.72 0.74 12.14
N PRO A 80 -0.43 0.17 11.72
CA PRO A 80 -1.21 0.66 10.59
C PRO A 80 -2.02 1.91 10.97
N THR A 81 -2.26 2.80 10.01
CA THR A 81 -3.27 3.86 10.17
C THR A 81 -4.68 3.35 9.87
N ALA A 82 -5.70 4.14 10.17
CA ALA A 82 -7.10 3.87 9.81
C ALA A 82 -7.55 4.53 8.48
N VAL A 83 -6.60 5.03 7.67
CA VAL A 83 -6.80 5.61 6.33
C VAL A 83 -6.62 4.54 5.25
N GLY A 84 -5.37 4.24 4.86
CA GLY A 84 -5.06 3.22 3.86
C GLY A 84 -5.42 1.81 4.34
N TRP A 85 -5.89 0.95 3.42
CA TRP A 85 -6.35 -0.41 3.76
C TRP A 85 -5.23 -1.38 4.13
N ASP A 86 -4.07 -1.13 3.56
CA ASP A 86 -2.75 -1.67 3.84
C ASP A 86 -2.09 -1.02 5.08
N GLY A 87 -2.78 -0.07 5.73
CA GLY A 87 -2.27 0.71 6.84
C GLY A 87 -1.41 1.91 6.43
N ASN A 88 -1.32 2.26 5.14
CA ASN A 88 -0.60 3.47 4.72
C ASN A 88 -1.28 4.76 5.21
N PRO A 89 -0.51 5.85 5.43
CA PRO A 89 -1.04 7.07 6.02
C PRO A 89 -1.89 7.91 5.06
N PHE A 90 -2.07 7.53 3.80
CA PHE A 90 -2.80 8.34 2.82
C PHE A 90 -3.73 7.53 1.92
N GLU A 91 -4.69 8.23 1.33
CA GLU A 91 -5.45 7.82 0.14
C GLU A 91 -5.62 9.03 -0.78
N TYR A 92 -5.62 8.82 -2.09
CA TYR A 92 -5.87 9.85 -3.10
C TYR A 92 -7.04 9.48 -4.01
N SER A 93 -7.60 10.48 -4.69
CA SER A 93 -8.90 10.35 -5.36
C SER A 93 -9.04 11.28 -6.56
N TRP A 94 -9.76 10.80 -7.58
CA TRP A 94 -10.45 11.68 -8.51
C TRP A 94 -11.88 11.93 -8.04
N GLU A 95 -12.40 13.11 -8.34
CA GLU A 95 -13.76 13.52 -8.05
C GLU A 95 -14.43 14.08 -9.31
N PHE A 96 -15.15 13.22 -10.02
CA PHE A 96 -15.99 13.56 -11.17
C PHE A 96 -17.30 14.18 -10.72
N LYS A 97 -17.85 15.14 -11.48
CA LYS A 97 -19.07 15.90 -11.13
C LYS A 97 -19.88 16.19 -12.39
N GLY A 98 -21.10 15.65 -12.50
CA GLY A 98 -21.95 15.80 -13.69
C GLY A 98 -22.19 17.24 -14.15
N SER A 99 -22.30 18.19 -13.23
CA SER A 99 -22.49 19.62 -13.54
C SER A 99 -21.24 20.36 -14.03
N THR A 100 -20.04 19.78 -13.91
CA THR A 100 -18.80 20.37 -14.48
C THR A 100 -18.07 19.46 -15.47
N LYS A 101 -18.40 18.17 -15.49
CA LYS A 101 -17.73 17.02 -16.13
C LYS A 101 -16.26 16.80 -15.74
N LYS A 102 -15.46 17.88 -15.70
CA LYS A 102 -14.08 17.91 -15.20
C LYS A 102 -13.93 17.15 -13.87
N SER A 103 -12.95 16.26 -13.83
CA SER A 103 -12.40 15.66 -12.60
C SER A 103 -11.62 16.69 -11.77
N SER A 104 -11.89 16.77 -10.47
CA SER A 104 -10.95 17.31 -9.48
C SER A 104 -10.12 16.18 -8.85
N VAL A 105 -9.08 16.51 -8.08
CA VAL A 105 -8.29 15.56 -7.29
C VAL A 105 -8.41 15.92 -5.81
N ARG A 106 -8.57 14.93 -4.93
CA ARG A 106 -8.49 15.10 -3.47
C ARG A 106 -7.45 14.12 -2.90
N PHE A 107 -6.67 14.60 -1.95
CA PHE A 107 -5.70 13.82 -1.18
C PHE A 107 -6.16 13.76 0.30
N VAL A 108 -5.98 12.63 0.98
CA VAL A 108 -6.41 12.40 2.37
C VAL A 108 -5.24 11.76 3.15
N LEU A 109 -5.06 12.15 4.41
CA LEU A 109 -3.82 11.94 5.17
C LEU A 109 -4.06 11.77 6.67
N ASP A 110 -3.44 10.77 7.28
CA ASP A 110 -3.20 10.66 8.72
C ASP A 110 -1.74 11.03 9.00
N LEU A 111 -1.51 12.06 9.83
CA LEU A 111 -0.18 12.53 10.24
C LEU A 111 0.31 11.87 11.54
N SER A 112 -0.34 10.80 11.99
CA SER A 112 0.15 9.97 13.09
C SER A 112 1.58 9.52 12.82
N GLU A 113 2.51 10.00 13.65
CA GLU A 113 3.86 9.45 13.74
C GLU A 113 3.76 8.08 14.39
N VAL A 114 3.44 7.05 13.59
CA VAL A 114 3.33 5.63 14.02
C VAL A 114 4.66 4.88 13.92
N ARG A 115 5.69 5.48 13.32
CA ARG A 115 6.88 4.80 12.76
C ARG A 115 8.15 5.66 12.90
N PRO A 116 8.80 5.71 14.08
CA PRO A 116 8.36 5.18 15.37
C PRO A 116 7.24 6.04 16.01
N PRO A 117 6.54 5.53 17.05
CA PRO A 117 5.55 6.29 17.80
C PRO A 117 6.13 7.55 18.45
N ASN A 118 5.55 8.73 18.18
CA ASN A 118 5.86 9.97 18.92
C ASN A 118 5.27 9.88 20.34
N LYS A 119 6.06 9.38 21.29
CA LYS A 119 5.65 9.19 22.70
C LYS A 119 5.41 10.50 23.46
N SER A 120 5.93 11.63 22.97
CA SER A 120 5.71 12.97 23.53
C SER A 120 4.36 13.57 23.11
N CYS A 121 3.92 13.29 21.87
CA CYS A 121 2.59 13.65 21.37
C CYS A 121 1.90 12.40 20.77
N PRO A 122 1.34 11.51 21.61
CA PRO A 122 0.79 10.21 21.18
C PRO A 122 -0.28 10.26 20.09
N MET A 123 -1.02 11.37 20.01
CA MET A 123 -2.06 11.67 19.02
C MET A 123 -1.58 12.61 17.88
N SER A 124 -0.28 12.91 17.77
CA SER A 124 0.31 13.77 16.71
C SER A 124 -0.44 15.10 16.45
N VAL A 125 -1.00 15.69 17.52
CA VAL A 125 -1.74 16.96 17.46
C VAL A 125 -0.82 18.12 17.05
N ASP A 126 0.43 18.11 17.52
CA ASP A 126 1.43 19.11 17.15
C ASP A 126 1.82 18.97 15.67
N THR A 127 1.98 17.73 15.18
CA THR A 127 2.27 17.38 13.78
C THR A 127 1.16 17.86 12.83
N VAL A 128 -0.10 17.74 13.24
CA VAL A 128 -1.26 18.36 12.55
C VAL A 128 -1.20 19.88 12.67
N GLY A 129 -0.85 20.41 13.85
CA GLY A 129 -0.69 21.84 14.13
C GLY A 129 0.32 22.54 13.21
N GLU A 130 1.46 21.91 12.90
CA GLU A 130 2.44 22.44 11.94
C GLU A 130 1.83 22.67 10.55
N VAL A 131 1.07 21.69 10.04
CA VAL A 131 0.37 21.83 8.76
C VAL A 131 -0.69 22.93 8.82
N LEU A 132 -1.45 23.00 9.90
CA LEU A 132 -2.48 24.03 10.10
C LEU A 132 -1.90 25.44 10.21
N ASN A 133 -0.71 25.60 10.81
CA ASN A 133 -0.01 26.89 10.86
C ASN A 133 0.37 27.39 9.46
N VAL A 134 0.82 26.51 8.55
CA VAL A 134 1.09 26.88 7.15
C VAL A 134 -0.21 27.22 6.41
N LEU A 135 -1.27 26.44 6.63
CA LEU A 135 -2.55 26.62 5.94
C LEU A 135 -3.31 27.88 6.38
N LYS A 136 -3.15 28.30 7.64
CA LYS A 136 -3.77 29.52 8.19
C LYS A 136 -3.47 30.77 7.35
N ASP A 137 -2.22 30.93 6.93
CA ASP A 137 -1.75 32.11 6.19
C ASP A 137 -1.78 31.90 4.66
N THR A 138 -2.12 30.69 4.17
CA THR A 138 -2.06 30.32 2.74
C THR A 138 -3.33 29.74 2.15
N SER A 139 -4.34 29.39 2.94
CA SER A 139 -5.63 28.83 2.47
C SER A 139 -6.72 29.90 2.43
N PRO A 140 -7.51 30.01 1.35
CA PRO A 140 -8.59 30.99 1.28
C PRO A 140 -9.69 30.66 2.28
N LEU A 141 -10.22 31.70 2.94
CA LEU A 141 -11.29 31.60 3.95
C LEU A 141 -10.95 30.71 5.16
N TYR A 142 -9.68 30.52 5.51
CA TYR A 142 -9.29 29.64 6.63
C TYR A 142 -9.92 30.08 7.96
N ASP A 143 -10.64 29.14 8.58
CA ASP A 143 -11.11 29.19 9.97
C ASP A 143 -11.01 27.76 10.55
N ASP A 144 -10.49 27.61 11.77
CA ASP A 144 -10.34 26.31 12.44
C ASP A 144 -11.16 26.16 13.73
N HIS A 145 -12.09 27.07 14.05
CA HIS A 145 -12.76 27.07 15.36
C HIS A 145 -13.60 25.80 15.63
N TRP A 146 -14.30 25.29 14.61
CA TRP A 146 -14.99 23.99 14.67
C TRP A 146 -14.01 22.81 14.64
N HIS A 147 -12.93 22.87 13.85
CA HIS A 147 -11.89 21.84 13.86
C HIS A 147 -11.30 21.68 15.28
N ARG A 148 -10.89 22.78 15.92
CA ARG A 148 -10.33 22.79 17.28
C ARG A 148 -11.34 22.37 18.34
N ALA A 149 -12.63 22.64 18.14
CA ALA A 149 -13.68 22.18 19.03
C ALA A 149 -13.88 20.65 18.95
N ILE A 150 -13.92 20.08 17.74
CA ILE A 150 -14.03 18.63 17.55
C ILE A 150 -12.75 17.93 17.98
N GLU A 151 -11.57 18.51 17.73
CA GLU A 151 -10.28 17.97 18.16
C GLU A 151 -10.21 17.82 19.70
N ARG A 152 -10.59 18.87 20.45
CA ARG A 152 -10.68 18.80 21.92
C ARG A 152 -11.70 17.78 22.42
N TRP A 153 -12.80 17.56 21.70
CA TRP A 153 -13.81 16.55 22.05
C TRP A 153 -13.33 15.13 21.72
N ALA A 154 -13.03 14.87 20.45
CA ALA A 154 -12.81 13.55 19.89
C ALA A 154 -11.41 12.97 20.19
N VAL A 155 -10.38 13.81 20.15
CA VAL A 155 -8.96 13.41 20.27
C VAL A 155 -8.39 13.67 21.67
N TYR A 156 -9.09 14.47 22.49
CA TYR A 156 -8.62 14.93 23.80
C TYR A 156 -7.27 15.68 23.69
N SER A 157 -7.12 16.57 22.70
CA SER A 157 -5.86 17.29 22.42
C SER A 157 -5.28 18.08 23.60
N ASN A 158 -6.11 18.51 24.56
CA ASN A 158 -5.67 19.20 25.78
C ASN A 158 -5.25 18.23 26.93
N ALA A 159 -5.28 16.91 26.73
CA ALA A 159 -4.90 15.92 27.73
C ALA A 159 -3.40 15.56 27.67
N SER A 160 -2.83 15.10 28.79
CA SER A 160 -1.44 14.65 28.87
C SER A 160 -1.16 13.44 27.98
N ALA A 161 0.10 13.27 27.55
CA ALA A 161 0.55 12.11 26.78
C ALA A 161 0.18 10.77 27.45
N GLU A 162 0.33 10.65 28.78
CA GLU A 162 -0.08 9.49 29.55
C GLU A 162 -1.58 9.14 29.37
N ARG A 163 -2.44 10.17 29.38
CA ARG A 163 -3.88 10.01 29.17
C ARG A 163 -4.20 9.70 27.71
N GLN A 164 -3.47 10.27 26.76
CA GLN A 164 -3.62 9.95 25.34
C GLN A 164 -3.24 8.48 25.05
N GLU A 165 -2.11 7.98 25.57
CA GLU A 165 -1.72 6.56 25.44
C GLU A 165 -2.75 5.61 26.07
N LEU A 166 -3.33 5.97 27.23
CA LEU A 166 -4.42 5.19 27.83
C LEU A 166 -5.65 5.11 26.90
N LEU A 167 -6.06 6.23 26.30
CA LEU A 167 -7.19 6.27 25.35
C LEU A 167 -6.89 5.50 24.06
N ILE A 168 -5.65 5.52 23.56
CA ILE A 168 -5.20 4.73 22.40
C ILE A 168 -5.28 3.23 22.70
N SER A 169 -4.86 2.82 23.90
CA SER A 169 -4.96 1.45 24.40
C SER A 169 -6.42 0.99 24.51
N GLU A 170 -7.29 1.80 25.13
CA GLU A 170 -8.72 1.52 25.29
C GLU A 170 -9.50 1.47 23.97
N ALA A 171 -9.13 2.28 22.98
CA ALA A 171 -9.79 2.32 21.66
C ALA A 171 -9.23 1.32 20.64
N GLY A 172 -8.03 0.75 20.87
CA GLY A 172 -7.39 -0.23 20.01
C GLY A 172 -6.84 0.32 18.67
N HIS A 173 -6.69 1.64 18.52
CA HIS A 173 -6.04 2.26 17.35
C HIS A 173 -5.46 3.64 17.70
N ARG A 174 -4.49 4.12 16.90
CA ARG A 174 -3.83 5.42 17.13
C ARG A 174 -4.40 6.59 16.31
N THR A 175 -4.92 6.36 15.10
CA THR A 175 -5.42 7.43 14.20
C THR A 175 -6.38 8.42 14.88
N PRO A 176 -6.01 9.71 15.01
CA PRO A 176 -6.78 10.71 15.75
C PRO A 176 -7.47 11.74 14.85
N THR A 177 -6.69 12.45 14.03
CA THR A 177 -7.15 13.47 13.08
C THR A 177 -6.64 13.11 11.71
N ILE A 178 -7.56 12.91 10.77
CA ILE A 178 -7.26 12.77 9.35
C ILE A 178 -7.46 14.14 8.69
N LEU A 179 -6.55 14.60 7.85
CA LEU A 179 -6.70 15.80 7.02
C LEU A 179 -7.10 15.41 5.58
N GLY A 180 -7.91 16.25 4.93
CA GLY A 180 -8.29 16.11 3.53
C GLY A 180 -8.08 17.40 2.76
N PHE A 181 -7.53 17.30 1.56
CA PHE A 181 -7.14 18.41 0.70
C PHE A 181 -7.87 18.29 -0.64
N ASP A 182 -8.91 19.10 -0.87
CA ASP A 182 -9.59 19.19 -2.16
C ASP A 182 -8.83 20.18 -3.05
N ILE A 183 -8.10 19.70 -4.06
CA ILE A 183 -7.25 20.56 -4.88
C ILE A 183 -8.11 21.29 -5.93
N ASN A 184 -8.02 22.62 -5.99
CA ASN A 184 -8.95 23.49 -6.70
C ASN A 184 -8.22 24.56 -7.52
N PRO A 185 -8.07 24.38 -8.85
CA PRO A 185 -7.38 25.33 -9.74
C PRO A 185 -7.94 26.76 -9.70
N LYS A 186 -9.22 26.93 -9.37
CA LYS A 186 -9.87 28.26 -9.26
C LYS A 186 -9.27 29.15 -8.17
N ILE A 187 -8.55 28.56 -7.21
CA ILE A 187 -7.78 29.32 -6.21
C ILE A 187 -6.52 29.89 -6.85
N THR A 188 -5.74 29.09 -7.60
CA THR A 188 -4.60 29.58 -8.40
C THR A 188 -5.01 30.68 -9.39
N GLU A 189 -6.20 30.59 -9.98
CA GLU A 189 -6.77 31.61 -10.88
C GLU A 189 -7.08 32.94 -10.16
N LYS A 190 -7.76 32.88 -9.01
CA LYS A 190 -8.31 34.07 -8.32
C LYS A 190 -7.40 34.70 -7.27
N ALA A 191 -6.63 33.87 -6.57
CA ALA A 191 -5.74 34.26 -5.47
C ALA A 191 -4.37 33.59 -5.69
N PRO A 192 -3.57 34.04 -6.67
CA PRO A 192 -2.46 33.24 -7.22
C PRO A 192 -1.24 33.08 -6.31
N HIS A 193 -1.31 33.60 -5.08
CA HIS A 193 -0.36 33.47 -3.97
C HIS A 193 -0.81 32.46 -2.90
N MET A 194 -2.09 32.06 -2.90
CA MET A 194 -2.66 31.08 -1.97
C MET A 194 -2.40 29.65 -2.44
N LEU A 195 -2.33 28.72 -1.49
CA LEU A 195 -2.26 27.29 -1.77
C LEU A 195 -3.60 26.81 -2.36
N PRO A 196 -3.62 26.06 -3.47
CA PRO A 196 -4.86 25.80 -4.20
C PRO A 196 -5.65 24.61 -3.65
N VAL A 197 -6.00 24.65 -2.35
CA VAL A 197 -6.77 23.61 -1.65
C VAL A 197 -7.94 24.17 -0.86
N MET A 198 -8.98 23.36 -0.68
CA MET A 198 -9.94 23.51 0.44
C MET A 198 -9.72 22.35 1.42
N ILE A 199 -9.53 22.66 2.69
CA ILE A 199 -9.11 21.67 3.70
C ILE A 199 -10.33 21.12 4.45
N LYS A 200 -10.25 19.86 4.87
CA LYS A 200 -11.16 19.19 5.82
C LYS A 200 -10.36 18.48 6.91
N SER A 201 -10.98 18.29 8.07
CA SER A 201 -10.52 17.32 9.08
C SER A 201 -11.58 16.25 9.30
N TYR A 202 -11.18 15.03 9.66
CA TYR A 202 -12.06 13.91 10.01
C TYR A 202 -11.56 13.25 11.30
N PHE A 203 -12.48 12.94 12.21
CA PHE A 203 -12.19 12.49 13.57
C PHE A 203 -12.97 11.21 13.90
N PRO A 204 -12.31 10.07 14.21
CA PRO A 204 -12.99 8.88 14.70
C PRO A 204 -13.61 9.10 16.10
N PRO A 205 -14.81 8.56 16.40
CA PRO A 205 -15.46 8.76 17.70
C PRO A 205 -14.89 7.88 18.83
N CYS A 206 -13.87 7.06 18.55
CA CYS A 206 -13.55 5.88 19.35
C CYS A 206 -13.03 6.19 20.76
N PHE A 207 -12.16 7.20 20.91
CA PHE A 207 -11.62 7.58 22.22
C PHE A 207 -12.72 8.09 23.17
N VAL A 208 -13.63 8.94 22.66
CA VAL A 208 -14.82 9.41 23.40
C VAL A 208 -15.78 8.28 23.72
N ALA A 209 -16.03 7.38 22.76
CA ALA A 209 -16.93 6.24 22.95
C ALA A 209 -16.41 5.29 24.04
N ALA A 210 -15.11 5.01 24.06
CA ALA A 210 -14.46 4.20 25.09
C ALA A 210 -14.52 4.89 26.47
N ASP A 211 -13.94 6.09 26.58
CA ASP A 211 -13.83 6.84 27.84
C ASP A 211 -15.18 7.08 28.52
N ARG A 212 -16.14 7.62 27.76
CA ARG A 212 -17.45 8.02 28.27
C ARG A 212 -18.48 6.90 28.24
N ARG A 213 -18.08 5.70 27.80
CA ARG A 213 -18.94 4.51 27.64
C ARG A 213 -20.19 4.78 26.78
N LEU A 214 -20.01 5.58 25.74
CA LEU A 214 -21.05 5.96 24.79
C LEU A 214 -21.04 5.02 23.58
N THR A 215 -22.18 4.89 22.90
CA THR A 215 -22.17 4.29 21.55
C THR A 215 -21.45 5.21 20.58
N ARG A 216 -20.88 4.65 19.50
CA ARG A 216 -20.11 5.45 18.54
C ARG A 216 -20.97 6.51 17.86
N PHE A 217 -22.27 6.29 17.68
CA PHE A 217 -23.18 7.33 17.20
C PHE A 217 -23.42 8.42 18.25
N GLN A 218 -23.65 8.08 19.52
CA GLN A 218 -23.82 9.05 20.62
C GLN A 218 -22.60 9.98 20.75
N ALA A 219 -21.38 9.44 20.62
CA ALA A 219 -20.15 10.23 20.63
C ALA A 219 -20.05 11.25 19.47
N LEU A 220 -20.62 10.95 18.30
CA LEU A 220 -20.72 11.88 17.16
C LEU A 220 -21.82 12.94 17.39
N SER A 221 -23.02 12.49 17.78
CA SER A 221 -24.20 13.31 18.06
C SER A 221 -23.97 14.34 19.16
N LEU A 222 -23.28 13.95 20.25
CA LEU A 222 -22.87 14.87 21.31
C LEU A 222 -21.70 15.77 20.89
N GLY A 223 -20.83 15.29 20.00
CA GLY A 223 -19.71 16.07 19.44
C GLY A 223 -20.17 17.28 18.63
N VAL A 224 -21.18 17.12 17.77
CA VAL A 224 -21.82 18.26 17.07
C VAL A 224 -22.38 19.28 18.07
N ARG A 225 -22.90 18.83 19.21
CA ARG A 225 -23.40 19.72 20.28
C ARG A 225 -22.31 20.34 21.16
N GLN A 226 -21.03 19.96 21.01
CA GLN A 226 -19.90 20.67 21.63
C GLN A 226 -19.38 21.83 20.79
N LEU A 227 -19.89 22.01 19.57
CA LEU A 227 -19.40 23.04 18.67
C LEU A 227 -19.76 24.45 19.18
N PRO A 228 -18.80 25.39 19.20
CA PRO A 228 -19.10 26.78 19.45
C PRO A 228 -20.12 27.30 18.44
N ASP A 229 -20.99 28.18 18.92
CA ASP A 229 -22.02 28.90 18.16
C ASP A 229 -23.07 28.01 17.46
N ILE A 230 -23.11 26.70 17.74
CA ILE A 230 -24.02 25.74 17.08
C ILE A 230 -25.51 26.10 17.18
N GLY A 231 -25.92 26.81 18.24
CA GLY A 231 -27.29 27.32 18.40
C GLY A 231 -27.70 28.35 17.35
N SER A 232 -26.74 29.02 16.70
CA SER A 232 -26.96 29.94 15.58
C SER A 232 -27.24 29.22 14.26
N TYR A 233 -27.05 27.89 14.21
CA TYR A 233 -27.16 27.08 12.99
C TYR A 233 -28.23 25.97 13.16
N PRO A 234 -29.51 26.33 13.39
CA PRO A 234 -30.56 25.37 13.72
C PRO A 234 -30.78 24.31 12.64
N ASN A 235 -30.51 24.62 11.38
CA ASN A 235 -30.58 23.69 10.24
C ASN A 235 -29.66 22.47 10.42
N ILE A 236 -28.46 22.65 10.97
CA ILE A 236 -27.52 21.55 11.29
C ILE A 236 -28.13 20.66 12.37
N LEU A 237 -28.75 21.24 13.39
CA LEU A 237 -29.38 20.50 14.49
C LEU A 237 -30.65 19.76 14.03
N LEU A 238 -31.42 20.32 13.09
CA LEU A 238 -32.55 19.65 12.44
C LEU A 238 -32.09 18.46 11.59
N GLY A 239 -31.07 18.66 10.76
CA GLY A 239 -30.51 17.56 9.96
C GLY A 239 -29.89 16.45 10.83
N LEU A 240 -29.23 16.80 11.94
CA LEU A 240 -28.75 15.83 12.92
C LEU A 240 -29.91 15.06 13.56
N LYS A 241 -30.99 15.76 13.93
CA LYS A 241 -32.18 15.15 14.55
C LYS A 241 -32.85 14.13 13.62
N MET A 242 -32.84 14.34 12.30
CA MET A 242 -33.32 13.34 11.34
C MET A 242 -32.50 12.04 11.37
N ILE A 243 -31.17 12.14 11.52
CA ILE A 243 -30.28 10.97 11.67
C ILE A 243 -30.56 10.29 13.03
N GLU A 244 -30.72 11.07 14.10
CA GLU A 244 -31.04 10.56 15.44
C GLU A 244 -32.37 9.81 15.48
N ASP A 245 -33.42 10.33 14.84
CA ASP A 245 -34.72 9.65 14.75
C ASP A 245 -34.67 8.40 13.87
N PHE A 246 -33.81 8.37 12.84
CA PHE A 246 -33.59 7.16 12.05
C PHE A 246 -32.85 6.08 12.85
N VAL A 247 -31.81 6.44 13.60
CA VAL A 247 -31.04 5.50 14.43
C VAL A 247 -31.84 5.04 15.64
N ALA A 248 -32.69 5.90 16.23
CA ALA A 248 -33.62 5.48 17.29
C ALA A 248 -34.66 4.46 16.80
N CYS A 249 -35.13 4.59 15.55
CA CYS A 249 -35.94 3.56 14.90
C CYS A 249 -35.13 2.31 14.49
N ASN A 250 -33.81 2.42 14.35
CA ASN A 250 -32.91 1.35 13.88
C ASN A 250 -31.69 1.17 14.82
N PRO A 251 -31.85 0.64 16.05
CA PRO A 251 -30.76 0.55 17.03
C PRO A 251 -29.52 -0.24 16.55
N LYS A 252 -29.65 -1.06 15.51
CA LYS A 252 -28.52 -1.72 14.82
C LYS A 252 -27.43 -0.75 14.34
N TYR A 253 -27.75 0.55 14.20
CA TYR A 253 -26.81 1.58 13.75
C TYR A 253 -26.13 2.40 14.87
N GLU A 254 -26.51 2.27 16.15
CA GLU A 254 -25.87 3.05 17.23
C GLU A 254 -24.36 2.78 17.38
N SER A 255 -23.94 1.54 17.18
CA SER A 255 -22.53 1.12 17.23
C SER A 255 -21.75 1.47 15.95
N GLN A 256 -22.43 1.96 14.91
CA GLN A 256 -21.90 2.10 13.55
C GLN A 256 -21.30 3.48 13.22
N GLY A 257 -21.26 4.41 14.18
CA GLY A 257 -20.55 5.68 14.03
C GLY A 257 -19.08 5.47 13.63
N ARG A 258 -18.64 6.14 12.56
CA ARG A 258 -17.29 6.02 11.97
C ARG A 258 -16.47 7.30 12.11
N GLY A 259 -17.08 8.49 12.05
CA GLY A 259 -16.36 9.75 12.19
C GLY A 259 -17.23 11.00 12.07
N LEU A 260 -16.70 12.13 12.55
CA LEU A 260 -17.23 13.47 12.30
C LEU A 260 -16.20 14.23 11.45
N SER A 261 -16.64 15.06 10.52
CA SER A 261 -15.74 15.90 9.70
C SER A 261 -16.26 17.32 9.56
N THR A 262 -15.34 18.27 9.45
CA THR A 262 -15.60 19.69 9.14
C THR A 262 -14.65 20.20 8.06
N ASP A 263 -15.10 21.15 7.25
CA ASP A 263 -14.22 22.03 6.47
C ASP A 263 -13.52 23.07 7.38
N PHE A 264 -12.50 23.73 6.86
CA PHE A 264 -11.80 24.87 7.48
C PHE A 264 -12.25 26.20 6.90
N VAL A 265 -13.50 26.59 7.16
CA VAL A 265 -14.12 27.86 6.73
C VAL A 265 -15.07 28.38 7.83
N PRO A 266 -15.48 29.65 7.83
CA PRO A 266 -16.38 30.19 8.85
C PRO A 266 -17.65 29.38 9.00
N ALA A 267 -18.17 29.27 10.23
CA ALA A 267 -19.26 28.36 10.59
C ALA A 267 -20.59 28.55 9.81
N GLY A 268 -20.78 29.68 9.12
CA GLY A 268 -21.90 29.90 8.18
C GLY A 268 -21.73 29.26 6.79
N ASP A 269 -20.50 28.96 6.38
CA ASP A 269 -20.15 28.27 5.12
C ASP A 269 -19.69 26.81 5.36
N ALA A 270 -19.35 26.47 6.62
CA ALA A 270 -18.82 25.16 7.00
C ALA A 270 -19.88 24.05 6.97
N ARG A 271 -19.43 22.82 6.71
CA ARG A 271 -20.31 21.64 6.56
C ARG A 271 -19.83 20.54 7.50
N LEU A 272 -20.76 19.93 8.24
CA LEU A 272 -20.44 18.87 9.20
C LEU A 272 -20.91 17.51 8.66
N LYS A 273 -20.00 16.55 8.52
CA LYS A 273 -20.31 15.24 7.93
C LYS A 273 -20.29 14.16 9.00
N VAL A 274 -21.46 13.57 9.27
CA VAL A 274 -21.62 12.45 10.21
C VAL A 274 -21.46 11.16 9.43
N TYR A 275 -20.35 10.45 9.63
CA TYR A 275 -20.05 9.18 8.98
C TYR A 275 -20.57 8.00 9.79
N LEU A 276 -21.34 7.11 9.15
CA LEU A 276 -21.86 5.86 9.70
C LEU A 276 -21.45 4.67 8.83
N ARG A 277 -21.52 3.45 9.37
CA ARG A 277 -21.30 2.19 8.65
C ARG A 277 -22.62 1.47 8.36
N TYR A 278 -22.60 0.70 7.27
CA TYR A 278 -23.59 -0.32 6.91
C TYR A 278 -22.87 -1.67 6.77
N LEU A 279 -23.40 -2.71 7.41
CA LEU A 279 -22.75 -4.02 7.55
C LEU A 279 -23.36 -5.12 6.66
N GLY A 280 -24.47 -4.85 5.97
CA GLY A 280 -25.07 -5.78 5.01
C GLY A 280 -24.65 -5.51 3.58
N ASP A 281 -25.32 -6.18 2.65
CA ASP A 281 -25.12 -6.08 1.21
C ASP A 281 -26.42 -5.87 0.40
N ASP A 282 -27.58 -5.80 1.06
CA ASP A 282 -28.88 -5.57 0.39
C ASP A 282 -29.03 -4.12 -0.10
N PHE A 283 -29.52 -3.98 -1.34
CA PHE A 283 -29.61 -2.68 -2.00
C PHE A 283 -30.76 -1.81 -1.46
N ASP A 284 -31.88 -2.40 -1.06
CA ASP A 284 -33.03 -1.62 -0.59
C ASP A 284 -32.87 -1.23 0.90
N GLU A 285 -32.16 -2.01 1.72
CA GLU A 285 -31.62 -1.53 3.00
C GLU A 285 -30.60 -0.40 2.83
N ILE A 286 -29.67 -0.49 1.86
CA ILE A 286 -28.74 0.59 1.52
C ILE A 286 -29.52 1.86 1.15
N TRP A 287 -30.61 1.73 0.38
CA TRP A 287 -31.42 2.86 -0.04
C TRP A 287 -32.28 3.47 1.07
N ASP A 288 -32.87 2.62 1.92
CA ASP A 288 -33.56 3.05 3.14
C ASP A 288 -32.59 3.87 4.00
N TYR A 289 -31.39 3.35 4.26
CA TYR A 289 -30.37 4.07 5.03
C TYR A 289 -29.94 5.38 4.35
N TYR A 290 -29.68 5.36 3.03
CA TYR A 290 -29.30 6.55 2.26
C TYR A 290 -30.36 7.66 2.30
N THR A 291 -31.64 7.30 2.41
CA THR A 291 -32.76 8.25 2.52
C THR A 291 -33.23 8.51 3.96
N LEU A 292 -32.56 7.91 4.96
CA LEU A 292 -32.97 7.84 6.37
C LEU A 292 -34.44 7.36 6.52
N GLY A 293 -34.81 6.29 5.81
CA GLY A 293 -36.16 5.76 5.74
C GLY A 293 -37.15 6.78 5.19
N GLY A 294 -36.83 7.37 4.04
CA GLY A 294 -37.63 8.39 3.37
C GLY A 294 -37.75 9.73 4.11
N ARG A 295 -36.95 10.00 5.15
CA ARG A 295 -36.98 11.26 5.92
C ARG A 295 -36.31 12.43 5.18
N ILE A 296 -35.42 12.15 4.22
CA ILE A 296 -34.70 13.19 3.46
C ILE A 296 -35.59 13.72 2.31
N PRO A 297 -36.04 14.99 2.36
CA PRO A 297 -37.06 15.53 1.44
C PRO A 297 -36.41 16.09 0.16
N ILE A 298 -35.74 15.23 -0.60
CA ILE A 298 -35.01 15.61 -1.82
C ILE A 298 -35.74 15.11 -3.07
N GLU A 299 -35.94 16.00 -4.05
CA GLU A 299 -36.56 15.71 -5.35
C GLU A 299 -35.68 14.80 -6.24
N ASP A 300 -36.32 14.04 -7.13
CA ASP A 300 -35.69 13.16 -8.14
C ASP A 300 -34.82 12.01 -7.58
N LEU A 301 -35.03 11.63 -6.32
CA LEU A 301 -34.28 10.55 -5.65
C LEU A 301 -34.39 9.18 -6.36
N ASP A 302 -35.47 8.87 -7.07
CA ASP A 302 -35.60 7.60 -7.81
C ASP A 302 -34.62 7.50 -9.01
N GLU A 303 -34.27 8.62 -9.64
CA GLU A 303 -33.25 8.62 -10.71
C GLU A 303 -31.86 8.32 -10.11
N ASP A 304 -31.58 8.84 -8.91
CA ASP A 304 -30.37 8.52 -8.17
C ASP A 304 -30.35 7.09 -7.63
N LYS A 305 -31.51 6.52 -7.28
CA LYS A 305 -31.62 5.10 -6.92
C LYS A 305 -31.17 4.21 -8.07
N GLN A 306 -31.61 4.52 -9.30
CA GLN A 306 -31.18 3.75 -10.46
C GLN A 306 -29.71 4.02 -10.83
N LYS A 307 -29.24 5.28 -10.79
CA LYS A 307 -27.82 5.61 -10.99
C LYS A 307 -26.90 4.88 -10.00
N LEU A 308 -27.30 4.78 -8.72
CA LEU A 308 -26.55 4.07 -7.68
C LEU A 308 -26.56 2.55 -7.90
N ARG A 309 -27.72 1.98 -8.27
CA ARG A 309 -27.83 0.56 -8.62
C ARG A 309 -26.92 0.22 -9.80
N ASP A 310 -26.94 1.04 -10.84
CA ASP A 310 -26.12 0.90 -12.03
C ASP A 310 -24.62 0.99 -11.73
N ILE A 311 -24.17 2.01 -10.97
CA ILE A 311 -22.72 2.15 -10.69
C ILE A 311 -22.21 0.98 -9.84
N ILE A 312 -23.02 0.48 -8.89
CA ILE A 312 -22.69 -0.72 -8.11
C ILE A 312 -22.57 -1.94 -9.01
N GLN A 313 -23.56 -2.19 -9.88
CA GLN A 313 -23.56 -3.37 -10.74
C GLN A 313 -22.45 -3.34 -11.80
N LEU A 314 -22.28 -2.21 -12.50
CA LEU A 314 -21.28 -2.07 -13.56
C LEU A 314 -19.86 -2.18 -13.00
N SER A 315 -19.55 -1.47 -11.91
CA SER A 315 -18.21 -1.50 -11.28
C SER A 315 -17.86 -2.82 -10.59
N ARG A 316 -18.84 -3.71 -10.36
CA ARG A 316 -18.62 -5.11 -9.95
C ARG A 316 -18.35 -6.04 -11.15
N GLY A 317 -18.26 -5.50 -12.37
CA GLY A 317 -17.93 -6.27 -13.58
C GLY A 317 -19.12 -6.92 -14.28
N MET A 318 -20.37 -6.49 -14.04
CA MET A 318 -21.57 -7.08 -14.66
C MET A 318 -21.54 -7.14 -16.20
N CYS A 319 -20.84 -6.20 -16.84
CA CYS A 319 -20.66 -6.15 -18.30
C CYS A 319 -19.26 -6.59 -18.77
N TYR A 320 -18.43 -7.12 -17.87
CA TYR A 320 -17.08 -7.57 -18.21
C TYR A 320 -17.13 -8.92 -18.95
N PRO A 321 -16.33 -9.13 -20.02
CA PRO A 321 -16.40 -10.38 -20.78
C PRO A 321 -16.03 -11.60 -19.93
N VAL A 322 -16.89 -12.61 -19.89
CA VAL A 322 -16.63 -13.85 -19.12
C VAL A 322 -15.33 -14.54 -19.57
N SER A 323 -14.96 -14.42 -20.83
CA SER A 323 -13.68 -14.90 -21.37
C SER A 323 -12.42 -14.14 -20.88
N LYS A 324 -12.59 -12.97 -20.26
CA LYS A 324 -11.52 -12.25 -19.52
C LYS A 324 -11.52 -12.56 -18.02
N ILE A 325 -12.57 -13.20 -17.48
CA ILE A 325 -12.61 -13.57 -16.06
C ILE A 325 -11.72 -14.80 -15.87
N ARG A 326 -10.48 -14.58 -15.40
CA ARG A 326 -9.59 -15.67 -15.01
C ARG A 326 -10.13 -16.41 -13.78
N GLU A 327 -9.69 -17.66 -13.59
CA GLU A 327 -10.03 -18.41 -12.39
C GLU A 327 -9.38 -17.79 -11.13
N GLU A 328 -10.10 -17.86 -10.01
CA GLU A 328 -9.69 -17.27 -8.74
C GLU A 328 -8.72 -18.19 -7.97
N SER A 329 -7.52 -17.68 -7.70
CA SER A 329 -6.53 -18.36 -6.87
C SER A 329 -6.95 -18.39 -5.40
N ALA A 330 -6.23 -19.17 -4.59
CA ALA A 330 -6.37 -19.13 -3.12
C ALA A 330 -6.10 -17.72 -2.55
N ALA A 331 -5.18 -16.95 -3.16
CA ALA A 331 -4.88 -15.58 -2.77
C ALA A 331 -6.04 -14.62 -3.09
N ASP A 332 -6.68 -14.77 -4.25
CA ASP A 332 -7.87 -13.98 -4.61
C ASP A 332 -9.02 -14.26 -3.64
N LYS A 333 -9.23 -15.54 -3.30
CA LYS A 333 -10.26 -15.98 -2.34
C LYS A 333 -9.98 -15.45 -0.92
N LYS A 334 -8.74 -15.58 -0.43
CA LYS A 334 -8.29 -15.01 0.86
C LYS A 334 -8.45 -13.48 0.90
N ARG A 335 -8.07 -12.80 -0.18
CA ARG A 335 -8.21 -11.34 -0.32
C ARG A 335 -9.68 -10.92 -0.37
N ARG A 336 -10.52 -11.60 -1.15
CA ARG A 336 -11.96 -11.34 -1.21
C ARG A 336 -12.62 -11.54 0.15
N ALA A 337 -12.23 -12.57 0.90
CA ALA A 337 -12.72 -12.75 2.27
C ALA A 337 -12.37 -11.54 3.16
N ILE A 338 -11.12 -11.05 3.12
CA ILE A 338 -10.70 -9.83 3.84
C ILE A 338 -11.54 -8.61 3.40
N LEU A 339 -11.73 -8.42 2.09
CA LEU A 339 -12.53 -7.30 1.56
C LEU A 339 -14.01 -7.41 1.93
N GLY A 340 -14.57 -8.62 2.00
CA GLY A 340 -15.93 -8.88 2.45
C GLY A 340 -16.18 -8.57 3.93
N THR A 341 -15.14 -8.41 4.75
CA THR A 341 -15.28 -7.91 6.13
C THR A 341 -15.33 -6.38 6.25
N LYS A 342 -15.14 -5.63 5.15
CA LYS A 342 -15.15 -4.17 5.17
C LYS A 342 -16.59 -3.64 5.03
N PRO A 343 -17.15 -2.95 6.04
CA PRO A 343 -18.49 -2.39 5.94
C PRO A 343 -18.55 -1.27 4.90
N SER A 344 -19.64 -1.24 4.13
CA SER A 344 -20.01 -0.04 3.37
C SER A 344 -20.16 1.16 4.33
N SER A 345 -19.94 2.38 3.83
CA SER A 345 -20.03 3.59 4.66
C SER A 345 -20.98 4.61 4.06
N LEU A 346 -21.59 5.42 4.91
CA LEU A 346 -22.37 6.59 4.53
C LEU A 346 -21.79 7.81 5.24
N TYR A 347 -21.93 9.00 4.64
CA TYR A 347 -22.02 10.22 5.43
C TYR A 347 -23.33 10.96 5.16
N PHE A 348 -23.71 11.73 6.16
CA PHE A 348 -24.78 12.70 6.10
C PHE A 348 -24.15 14.08 6.36
N SER A 349 -24.14 14.94 5.33
CA SER A 349 -23.62 16.30 5.46
C SER A 349 -24.72 17.23 5.94
N LEU A 350 -24.45 17.87 7.07
CA LEU A 350 -25.27 18.88 7.72
C LEU A 350 -24.72 20.25 7.33
N THR A 351 -25.59 21.19 6.97
CA THR A 351 -25.18 22.51 6.48
C THR A 351 -26.04 23.64 7.09
N PRO A 352 -25.51 24.85 7.24
CA PRO A 352 -26.27 26.01 7.73
C PRO A 352 -27.50 26.36 6.88
N ASP A 353 -27.50 26.04 5.58
CA ASP A 353 -28.56 26.41 4.63
C ASP A 353 -29.73 25.41 4.57
N LYS A 354 -29.59 24.15 5.02
CA LYS A 354 -30.62 23.10 4.81
C LYS A 354 -31.05 22.39 6.09
N PRO A 355 -32.36 22.29 6.38
CA PRO A 355 -32.88 21.63 7.58
C PRO A 355 -32.84 20.09 7.53
N TYR A 356 -32.16 19.50 6.54
CA TYR A 356 -32.07 18.07 6.29
C TYR A 356 -30.64 17.69 5.85
N PRO A 357 -30.18 16.45 6.10
CA PRO A 357 -28.86 16.01 5.70
C PRO A 357 -28.78 15.72 4.19
N ILE A 358 -27.62 16.00 3.59
CA ILE A 358 -27.28 15.59 2.22
C ILE A 358 -26.50 14.26 2.29
N PRO A 359 -27.01 13.15 1.71
CA PRO A 359 -26.42 11.82 1.87
C PRO A 359 -25.35 11.50 0.81
N LYS A 360 -24.29 10.79 1.24
CA LYS A 360 -23.32 10.14 0.34
C LYS A 360 -22.98 8.73 0.81
N PHE A 361 -23.13 7.76 -0.07
CA PHE A 361 -22.80 6.35 0.12
C PHE A 361 -21.39 6.02 -0.41
N TYR A 362 -20.78 4.97 0.13
CA TYR A 362 -19.44 4.48 -0.16
C TYR A 362 -19.43 2.96 -0.15
N PHE A 363 -19.09 2.34 -1.28
CA PHE A 363 -19.01 0.88 -1.44
C PHE A 363 -17.69 0.41 -2.03
N TYR A 364 -17.45 -0.89 -1.91
CA TYR A 364 -16.14 -1.53 -2.07
C TYR A 364 -16.19 -2.45 -3.31
N PRO A 365 -15.93 -1.95 -4.54
CA PRO A 365 -16.13 -2.73 -5.78
C PRO A 365 -15.24 -3.97 -5.84
N GLY A 366 -14.00 -3.86 -5.34
CA GLY A 366 -13.04 -4.96 -5.30
C GLY A 366 -13.43 -6.16 -4.43
N PHE A 367 -14.55 -6.11 -3.69
CA PHE A 367 -15.14 -7.30 -3.08
C PHE A 367 -15.74 -8.26 -4.12
N GLN A 368 -16.29 -7.77 -5.24
CA GLN A 368 -16.98 -8.63 -6.22
C GLN A 368 -16.43 -8.51 -7.65
N ALA A 369 -15.77 -7.41 -8.00
CA ALA A 369 -15.10 -7.30 -9.29
C ALA A 369 -14.00 -8.38 -9.45
N PRO A 370 -13.83 -8.97 -10.64
CA PRO A 370 -12.79 -9.98 -10.90
C PRO A 370 -11.39 -9.33 -10.91
N ASN A 371 -11.30 -8.09 -11.41
CA ASN A 371 -10.08 -7.31 -11.53
C ASN A 371 -10.41 -5.81 -11.59
N ASP A 372 -9.41 -4.93 -11.54
CA ASP A 372 -9.63 -3.48 -11.62
C ASP A 372 -9.95 -2.97 -13.03
N GLU A 373 -9.64 -3.73 -14.09
CA GLU A 373 -10.07 -3.41 -15.46
C GLU A 373 -11.60 -3.46 -15.56
N ALA A 374 -12.24 -4.46 -14.98
CA ALA A 374 -13.69 -4.58 -14.89
C ALA A 374 -14.32 -3.43 -14.07
N VAL A 375 -13.64 -2.95 -13.02
CA VAL A 375 -14.09 -1.78 -12.25
C VAL A 375 -14.01 -0.51 -13.10
N ALA A 376 -12.87 -0.30 -13.78
CA ALA A 376 -12.64 0.86 -14.62
C ALA A 376 -13.62 0.92 -15.80
N GLN A 377 -13.73 -0.16 -16.58
CA GLN A 377 -14.67 -0.26 -17.70
C GLN A 377 -16.13 -0.14 -17.24
N GLY A 378 -16.46 -0.68 -16.07
CA GLY A 378 -17.77 -0.49 -15.44
C GLY A 378 -18.09 0.98 -15.13
N LEU A 379 -17.09 1.72 -14.64
CA LEU A 379 -17.20 3.16 -14.39
C LEU A 379 -17.27 3.97 -15.69
N ASP A 380 -16.50 3.60 -16.72
CA ASP A 380 -16.57 4.23 -18.04
C ASP A 380 -17.94 4.03 -18.71
N LEU A 381 -18.49 2.81 -18.68
CA LEU A 381 -19.86 2.53 -19.14
C LEU A 381 -20.90 3.36 -18.36
N TRP A 382 -20.73 3.52 -17.04
CA TRP A 382 -21.62 4.35 -16.24
C TRP A 382 -21.51 5.85 -16.60
N LEU A 383 -20.28 6.37 -16.73
CA LEU A 383 -20.02 7.77 -17.08
C LEU A 383 -20.52 8.11 -18.50
N GLN A 384 -20.42 7.17 -19.44
CA GLN A 384 -21.00 7.31 -20.78
C GLN A 384 -22.52 7.27 -20.72
N LYS A 385 -23.12 6.26 -20.06
CA LYS A 385 -24.58 6.07 -19.96
C LYS A 385 -25.31 7.30 -19.42
N TYR A 386 -24.75 7.94 -18.39
CA TYR A 386 -25.36 9.12 -17.77
C TYR A 386 -24.84 10.46 -18.32
N GLY A 387 -24.05 10.45 -19.40
CA GLY A 387 -23.56 11.66 -20.07
C GLY A 387 -22.52 12.45 -19.25
N TRP A 388 -21.88 11.82 -18.28
CA TRP A 388 -20.90 12.38 -17.36
C TRP A 388 -19.47 12.43 -17.90
N ALA A 389 -19.14 11.59 -18.89
CA ALA A 389 -17.82 11.60 -19.54
C ALA A 389 -17.46 13.01 -20.05
N ASP A 390 -16.23 13.44 -19.79
CA ASP A 390 -15.74 14.80 -20.07
C ASP A 390 -15.14 14.97 -21.49
N GLY A 391 -15.02 13.87 -22.24
CA GLY A 391 -14.38 13.83 -23.55
C GLY A 391 -12.85 13.74 -23.52
N GLY A 392 -12.25 13.64 -22.33
CA GLY A 392 -10.86 13.26 -22.14
C GLY A 392 -10.69 11.73 -22.09
N PRO A 393 -9.54 11.23 -21.58
CA PRO A 393 -9.30 9.80 -21.44
C PRO A 393 -10.33 9.12 -20.53
N THR A 394 -10.56 7.84 -20.80
CA THR A 394 -11.39 6.93 -19.98
C THR A 394 -10.85 6.74 -18.57
N ILE A 395 -11.67 6.26 -17.64
CA ILE A 395 -11.22 5.84 -16.31
C ILE A 395 -10.17 4.74 -16.43
N GLU A 396 -10.36 3.79 -17.36
CA GLU A 396 -9.34 2.79 -17.66
C GLU A 396 -8.00 3.43 -18.06
N GLU A 397 -7.98 4.34 -19.04
CA GLU A 397 -6.76 5.03 -19.47
C GLU A 397 -6.13 5.87 -18.35
N ARG A 398 -6.91 6.67 -17.60
CA ARG A 398 -6.38 7.48 -16.48
C ARG A 398 -5.75 6.62 -15.39
N THR A 399 -6.38 5.49 -15.09
CA THR A 399 -5.87 4.50 -14.12
C THR A 399 -4.58 3.87 -14.65
N ARG A 400 -4.60 3.39 -15.90
CA ARG A 400 -3.45 2.82 -16.62
C ARG A 400 -2.32 3.84 -16.85
N ASN A 401 -2.61 5.15 -16.80
CA ASN A 401 -1.65 6.25 -16.93
C ASN A 401 -1.04 6.70 -15.61
N THR A 402 -1.84 6.72 -14.55
CA THR A 402 -1.37 7.12 -13.21
C THR A 402 -0.54 6.01 -12.59
N PHE A 403 -1.05 4.78 -12.59
CA PHE A 403 -0.55 3.74 -11.70
C PHE A 403 0.28 2.68 -12.44
N LYS A 404 1.46 3.10 -12.87
CA LYS A 404 2.37 2.38 -13.79
C LYS A 404 3.17 1.24 -13.12
N TYR A 405 2.54 0.36 -12.34
CA TYR A 405 3.25 -0.70 -11.59
C TYR A 405 2.62 -2.10 -11.61
N ARG A 406 1.31 -2.28 -11.79
CA ARG A 406 0.76 -3.58 -12.25
C ARG A 406 -0.38 -3.36 -13.24
N SER A 407 -0.88 -4.43 -13.84
CA SER A 407 -1.96 -4.36 -14.81
C SER A 407 -3.34 -4.36 -14.13
N LEU A 408 -4.31 -3.82 -14.87
CA LEU A 408 -5.67 -3.63 -14.37
C LEU A 408 -6.44 -4.96 -14.36
N ASP A 409 -6.17 -5.84 -15.32
CA ASP A 409 -6.88 -7.09 -15.57
C ASP A 409 -6.46 -8.26 -14.64
N GLU A 410 -5.48 -8.05 -13.78
CA GLU A 410 -4.90 -9.11 -12.94
C GLU A 410 -5.72 -9.42 -11.68
N LYS A 411 -6.03 -8.41 -10.87
CA LYS A 411 -6.69 -8.53 -9.56
C LYS A 411 -7.38 -7.22 -9.21
N PRO A 412 -8.36 -7.17 -8.28
CA PRO A 412 -9.01 -5.93 -7.87
C PRO A 412 -8.19 -5.14 -6.84
N GLY A 413 -8.67 -3.96 -6.45
CA GLY A 413 -8.18 -3.19 -5.31
C GLY A 413 -7.24 -2.03 -5.60
N ILE A 414 -7.18 -1.53 -6.84
CA ILE A 414 -6.89 -0.10 -7.10
C ILE A 414 -8.08 0.73 -6.62
N PHE A 415 -9.28 0.32 -7.03
CA PHE A 415 -10.51 0.98 -6.66
C PHE A 415 -10.88 0.55 -5.24
N THR A 416 -10.34 1.26 -4.24
CA THR A 416 -10.68 1.00 -2.83
C THR A 416 -12.17 1.21 -2.62
N PHE A 417 -12.67 2.43 -2.77
CA PHE A 417 -14.10 2.69 -2.68
C PHE A 417 -14.64 3.62 -3.74
N ILE A 418 -15.84 3.29 -4.19
CA ILE A 418 -16.66 4.18 -5.00
C ILE A 418 -17.57 4.94 -4.05
N GLY A 419 -17.28 6.22 -3.91
CA GLY A 419 -18.25 7.18 -3.39
C GLY A 419 -19.36 7.41 -4.42
N PHE A 420 -20.58 7.65 -3.93
CA PHE A 420 -21.72 8.07 -4.74
C PHE A 420 -22.73 8.82 -3.86
N GLY A 421 -23.23 9.96 -4.31
CA GLY A 421 -24.30 10.69 -3.61
C GLY A 421 -24.12 12.20 -3.68
N ARG A 422 -25.15 12.92 -3.23
CA ARG A 422 -25.39 14.31 -3.62
C ARG A 422 -24.33 15.28 -3.07
N LYS A 423 -24.01 16.29 -3.88
CA LYS A 423 -23.01 17.32 -3.60
C LYS A 423 -23.61 18.42 -2.73
N GLU A 424 -22.88 18.86 -1.70
CA GLU A 424 -23.28 20.03 -0.92
C GLU A 424 -23.21 21.34 -1.73
N GLY A 425 -24.25 22.18 -1.59
CA GLY A 425 -24.35 23.54 -2.14
C GLY A 425 -25.74 23.85 -2.70
N LEU A 426 -25.86 24.98 -3.41
CA LEU A 426 -27.12 25.47 -4.00
C LEU A 426 -27.70 24.62 -5.16
N ASP A 427 -27.00 23.56 -5.56
CA ASP A 427 -27.42 22.63 -6.62
C ASP A 427 -27.14 21.19 -6.15
N ASP A 428 -28.19 20.53 -5.67
CA ASP A 428 -28.13 19.18 -5.09
C ASP A 428 -27.98 18.06 -6.15
N ARG A 429 -27.81 18.37 -7.44
CA ARG A 429 -27.97 17.40 -8.55
C ARG A 429 -26.67 16.71 -9.02
N ALA A 430 -25.60 16.64 -8.21
CA ALA A 430 -24.26 16.13 -8.60
C ALA A 430 -23.59 15.14 -7.59
N LEU A 431 -22.62 14.30 -8.02
CA LEU A 431 -22.06 13.06 -7.36
C LEU A 431 -20.46 12.96 -7.37
N SER A 432 -19.71 11.90 -6.88
CA SER A 432 -18.17 11.88 -6.70
C SER A 432 -17.35 10.60 -6.13
N LEU A 433 -16.00 10.32 -6.36
CA LEU A 433 -15.16 9.01 -6.29
C LEU A 433 -13.72 8.93 -5.49
N GLN A 434 -12.87 7.80 -5.44
CA GLN A 434 -11.49 7.55 -4.76
C GLN A 434 -10.62 6.21 -5.09
N MET A 435 -9.23 6.12 -5.07
CA MET A 435 -8.33 4.94 -5.55
C MET A 435 -6.72 4.85 -5.26
N PRO A 436 -5.98 3.73 -4.85
CA PRO A 436 -4.43 3.51 -4.80
C PRO A 436 -3.71 2.04 -4.86
N PHE A 437 -2.36 1.79 -5.14
CA PHE A 437 -1.55 0.44 -5.08
C PHE A 437 0.07 0.39 -5.28
N THR A 438 0.82 -0.74 -5.67
CA THR A 438 2.36 -0.97 -5.63
C THR A 438 3.17 -2.02 -6.60
N TYR A 439 4.58 -2.07 -6.60
CA TYR A 439 5.76 -2.97 -7.13
C TYR A 439 5.98 -3.44 -8.65
N LYS A 440 7.22 -3.82 -9.18
CA LYS A 440 7.50 -4.03 -10.67
C LYS A 440 8.40 -5.15 -11.35
N SER A 441 9.74 -5.33 -11.20
CA SER A 441 10.56 -6.12 -12.21
C SER A 441 11.77 -6.93 -11.69
N ILE A 442 11.82 -8.23 -11.99
CA ILE A 442 12.57 -9.24 -11.20
C ILE A 442 13.39 -10.23 -12.06
N LEU A 443 14.67 -10.41 -11.76
CA LEU A 443 15.51 -11.53 -12.28
C LEU A 443 15.48 -12.68 -11.26
N LEU A 444 15.02 -13.87 -11.65
CA LEU A 444 14.91 -15.01 -10.72
C LEU A 444 15.83 -16.17 -11.13
N VAL A 445 16.89 -16.38 -10.34
CA VAL A 445 17.92 -17.39 -10.56
C VAL A 445 17.60 -18.68 -9.81
N GLY A 446 17.45 -19.76 -10.56
CA GLY A 446 16.91 -21.03 -10.07
C GLY A 446 15.41 -21.22 -10.36
N ALA A 447 14.89 -20.55 -11.39
CA ALA A 447 13.45 -20.52 -11.74
C ALA A 447 12.87 -21.82 -12.30
N THR A 448 13.69 -22.84 -12.58
CA THR A 448 13.23 -24.03 -13.34
C THR A 448 12.51 -25.12 -12.54
N SER A 449 12.45 -25.02 -11.20
CA SER A 449 11.66 -25.93 -10.35
C SER A 449 11.48 -25.40 -8.92
N GLY A 450 10.67 -26.11 -8.13
CA GLY A 450 10.51 -25.89 -6.69
C GLY A 450 10.16 -24.46 -6.33
N ILE A 451 10.78 -23.95 -5.26
CA ILE A 451 10.61 -22.57 -4.77
C ILE A 451 10.76 -21.54 -5.88
N GLY A 452 11.76 -21.69 -6.75
CA GLY A 452 12.06 -20.71 -7.79
C GLY A 452 10.99 -20.67 -8.88
N ALA A 453 10.49 -21.83 -9.32
CA ALA A 453 9.39 -21.90 -10.28
C ALA A 453 8.09 -21.35 -9.69
N GLY A 454 7.74 -21.78 -8.47
CA GLY A 454 6.52 -21.33 -7.80
C GLY A 454 6.50 -19.82 -7.48
N LEU A 455 7.67 -19.24 -7.17
CA LEU A 455 7.80 -17.79 -6.99
C LEU A 455 7.82 -17.05 -8.33
N ALA A 456 8.48 -17.57 -9.38
CA ALA A 456 8.43 -16.99 -10.71
C ALA A 456 6.99 -16.92 -11.24
N ASP A 457 6.24 -18.02 -11.12
CA ASP A 457 4.80 -18.07 -11.42
C ASP A 457 4.02 -17.02 -10.61
N ARG A 458 4.30 -16.88 -9.31
CA ARG A 458 3.59 -15.93 -8.45
C ARG A 458 3.90 -14.48 -8.80
N PHE A 459 5.15 -14.13 -9.07
CA PHE A 459 5.52 -12.77 -9.44
C PHE A 459 4.89 -12.34 -10.77
N VAL A 460 4.86 -13.23 -11.78
CA VAL A 460 4.14 -12.97 -13.05
C VAL A 460 2.64 -12.78 -12.83
N ALA A 461 2.02 -13.58 -11.95
CA ALA A 461 0.59 -13.50 -11.65
C ALA A 461 0.17 -12.25 -10.82
N GLU A 462 1.13 -11.39 -10.44
CA GLU A 462 0.92 -10.25 -9.54
C GLU A 462 1.38 -8.90 -10.13
N GLY A 463 1.74 -8.87 -11.41
CA GLY A 463 2.12 -7.66 -12.17
C GLY A 463 3.59 -7.53 -12.50
N SER A 464 4.45 -8.40 -11.95
CA SER A 464 5.90 -8.27 -12.13
C SER A 464 6.39 -8.90 -13.42
N GLN A 465 7.28 -8.21 -14.14
CA GLN A 465 8.09 -8.87 -15.17
C GLN A 465 9.11 -9.77 -14.49
N VAL A 466 9.22 -11.03 -14.94
CA VAL A 466 10.15 -12.03 -14.44
C VAL A 466 11.07 -12.51 -15.56
N ILE A 467 12.38 -12.36 -15.32
CA ILE A 467 13.44 -12.92 -16.15
C ILE A 467 13.92 -14.21 -15.46
N ALA A 468 13.40 -15.34 -15.91
CA ALA A 468 13.69 -16.66 -15.35
C ALA A 468 15.08 -17.16 -15.79
N VAL A 469 15.89 -17.64 -14.84
CA VAL A 469 17.25 -18.11 -15.11
C VAL A 469 17.47 -19.52 -14.56
N GLY A 470 18.07 -20.38 -15.40
CA GLY A 470 18.42 -21.75 -15.04
C GLY A 470 19.10 -22.52 -16.18
N ARG A 471 19.29 -23.82 -15.97
CA ARG A 471 20.14 -24.68 -16.83
C ARG A 471 19.36 -25.50 -17.85
N ARG A 472 18.14 -25.87 -17.49
CA ARG A 472 17.16 -26.65 -18.26
C ARG A 472 16.46 -25.74 -19.26
N GLN A 473 16.79 -25.86 -20.54
CA GLN A 473 16.16 -25.05 -21.58
C GLN A 473 14.66 -25.37 -21.69
N ASP A 474 14.32 -26.65 -21.63
CA ASP A 474 12.95 -27.18 -21.59
C ASP A 474 12.08 -26.48 -20.53
N LYS A 475 12.56 -26.36 -19.29
CA LYS A 475 11.80 -25.68 -18.21
C LYS A 475 11.74 -24.16 -18.34
N LEU A 476 12.69 -23.56 -19.05
CA LEU A 476 12.66 -22.12 -19.37
C LEU A 476 11.69 -21.83 -20.53
N ASP A 477 11.66 -22.71 -21.54
CA ASP A 477 10.73 -22.66 -22.65
C ASP A 477 9.29 -22.93 -22.17
N ASP A 478 9.09 -23.91 -21.28
CA ASP A 478 7.82 -24.16 -20.58
C ASP A 478 7.33 -22.88 -19.84
N PHE A 479 8.21 -22.21 -19.10
CA PHE A 479 7.87 -20.98 -18.36
C PHE A 479 7.47 -19.83 -19.30
N VAL A 480 8.21 -19.61 -20.38
CA VAL A 480 7.91 -18.56 -21.37
C VAL A 480 6.69 -18.89 -22.24
N GLN A 481 6.35 -20.17 -22.45
CA GLN A 481 5.12 -20.59 -23.13
C GLN A 481 3.88 -20.53 -22.21
N LYS A 482 4.05 -20.78 -20.92
CA LYS A 482 2.99 -20.74 -19.90
C LYS A 482 2.46 -19.33 -19.63
N HIS A 483 3.30 -18.32 -19.83
CA HIS A 483 3.06 -16.93 -19.43
C HIS A 483 3.12 -15.96 -20.62
N ASN A 484 2.59 -14.75 -20.45
CA ASN A 484 2.67 -13.72 -21.49
C ASN A 484 4.10 -13.18 -21.61
N SER A 485 4.66 -13.14 -22.83
CA SER A 485 6.04 -12.71 -23.10
C SER A 485 6.36 -11.24 -22.73
N ALA A 486 5.37 -10.41 -22.41
CA ALA A 486 5.58 -9.11 -21.79
C ALA A 486 6.07 -9.22 -20.33
N TYR A 487 5.61 -10.26 -19.61
CA TYR A 487 5.87 -10.51 -18.19
C TYR A 487 6.81 -11.69 -17.96
N ALA A 488 6.98 -12.61 -18.90
CA ALA A 488 7.89 -13.74 -18.79
C ALA A 488 8.97 -13.70 -19.87
N ALA A 489 10.22 -13.67 -19.43
CA ALA A 489 11.39 -13.90 -20.27
C ALA A 489 12.29 -14.96 -19.62
N ALA A 490 13.23 -15.51 -20.38
CA ALA A 490 14.20 -16.46 -19.86
C ALA A 490 15.61 -16.26 -20.44
N ILE A 491 16.63 -16.58 -19.64
CA ILE A 491 18.03 -16.69 -20.05
C ILE A 491 18.61 -17.98 -19.47
N ARG A 492 19.26 -18.79 -20.32
CA ARG A 492 19.91 -20.04 -19.90
C ARG A 492 21.32 -19.77 -19.38
N TYR A 493 21.58 -20.12 -18.13
CA TYR A 493 22.86 -19.91 -17.46
C TYR A 493 23.10 -20.98 -16.37
N ASP A 494 24.33 -21.48 -16.25
CA ASP A 494 24.77 -22.28 -15.10
C ASP A 494 25.52 -21.38 -14.13
N ILE A 495 25.03 -21.26 -12.90
CA ILE A 495 25.61 -20.39 -11.87
C ILE A 495 27.03 -20.78 -11.46
N THR A 496 27.48 -21.99 -11.81
CA THR A 496 28.85 -22.47 -11.56
C THR A 496 29.85 -22.04 -12.64
N ASP A 497 29.40 -21.50 -13.78
CA ASP A 497 30.27 -20.95 -14.83
C ASP A 497 30.73 -19.53 -14.49
N SER A 498 31.77 -19.44 -13.64
CA SER A 498 32.41 -18.17 -13.29
C SER A 498 33.16 -17.50 -14.46
N ALA A 499 33.40 -18.20 -15.58
CA ALA A 499 34.05 -17.62 -16.75
C ALA A 499 33.05 -16.79 -17.59
N SER A 500 31.80 -17.25 -17.71
CA SER A 500 30.74 -16.55 -18.44
C SER A 500 30.00 -15.47 -17.64
N LEU A 501 30.18 -15.42 -16.30
CA LEU A 501 29.46 -14.53 -15.38
C LEU A 501 29.37 -13.08 -15.85
N ASN A 502 30.49 -12.45 -16.22
CA ASN A 502 30.50 -11.06 -16.66
C ASN A 502 29.73 -10.83 -17.97
N ALA A 503 29.72 -11.81 -18.88
CA ALA A 503 28.94 -11.73 -20.11
C ALA A 503 27.44 -11.85 -19.83
N PHE A 504 27.05 -12.80 -18.97
CA PHE A 504 25.65 -13.00 -18.54
C PHE A 504 25.09 -11.77 -17.81
N VAL A 505 25.84 -11.20 -16.86
CA VAL A 505 25.42 -10.01 -16.10
C VAL A 505 25.25 -8.81 -17.04
N ASN A 506 26.18 -8.61 -17.98
CA ASN A 506 26.07 -7.56 -19.00
C ASN A 506 24.87 -7.78 -19.93
N GLU A 507 24.59 -9.02 -20.38
CA GLU A 507 23.41 -9.32 -21.20
C GLU A 507 22.13 -8.94 -20.46
N VAL A 508 21.98 -9.37 -19.21
CA VAL A 508 20.81 -9.07 -18.37
C VAL A 508 20.64 -7.56 -18.20
N VAL A 509 21.69 -6.84 -17.79
CA VAL A 509 21.60 -5.40 -17.47
C VAL A 509 21.34 -4.55 -18.73
N MET A 510 21.93 -4.89 -19.88
CA MET A 510 21.66 -4.17 -21.14
C MET A 510 20.25 -4.43 -21.68
N LYS A 511 19.71 -5.64 -21.48
CA LYS A 511 18.42 -6.07 -22.03
C LYS A 511 17.23 -5.73 -21.11
N TYR A 512 17.48 -5.67 -19.81
CA TYR A 512 16.49 -5.34 -18.77
C TYR A 512 17.00 -4.20 -17.88
N PRO A 513 17.19 -2.98 -18.45
CA PRO A 513 17.74 -1.86 -17.70
C PRO A 513 16.86 -1.46 -16.50
N ASP A 514 15.56 -1.77 -16.53
CA ASP A 514 14.60 -1.47 -15.44
C ASP A 514 14.41 -2.58 -14.40
N LEU A 515 15.26 -3.61 -14.42
CA LEU A 515 15.39 -4.60 -13.35
C LEU A 515 15.52 -3.92 -11.97
N ASP A 516 14.56 -4.15 -11.07
CA ASP A 516 14.52 -3.57 -9.71
C ASP A 516 14.63 -4.60 -8.57
N ALA A 517 14.52 -5.90 -8.85
CA ALA A 517 14.93 -6.95 -7.91
C ALA A 517 15.70 -8.13 -8.55
N VAL A 518 16.67 -8.69 -7.83
CA VAL A 518 17.36 -9.94 -8.19
C VAL A 518 17.11 -10.97 -7.10
N PHE A 519 16.66 -12.16 -7.47
CA PHE A 519 16.32 -13.24 -6.56
C PHE A 519 17.23 -14.44 -6.82
N LEU A 520 18.12 -14.75 -5.88
CA LEU A 520 19.06 -15.87 -5.92
C LEU A 520 18.51 -17.05 -5.10
N ASN A 521 17.74 -17.92 -5.76
CA ASN A 521 17.09 -19.08 -5.14
C ASN A 521 17.87 -20.40 -5.28
N ALA A 522 18.68 -20.54 -6.32
CA ALA A 522 19.32 -21.80 -6.71
C ALA A 522 20.12 -22.47 -5.56
N GLY A 523 20.05 -23.80 -5.51
CA GLY A 523 20.81 -24.62 -4.56
C GLY A 523 20.63 -26.12 -4.82
N VAL A 524 21.48 -26.95 -4.19
CA VAL A 524 21.47 -28.42 -4.21
C VAL A 524 21.77 -28.96 -2.81
N GLN A 525 21.38 -30.21 -2.52
CA GLN A 525 21.50 -30.83 -1.21
C GLN A 525 21.77 -32.34 -1.35
N SER A 526 22.70 -32.90 -0.57
CA SER A 526 23.01 -34.33 -0.60
C SER A 526 23.39 -34.93 0.76
N GLN A 527 23.17 -36.24 0.94
CA GLN A 527 23.54 -36.95 2.17
C GLN A 527 25.02 -37.31 2.20
N MET A 528 25.69 -37.10 3.35
CA MET A 528 27.08 -37.50 3.55
C MET A 528 27.32 -38.11 4.94
N ARG A 529 28.15 -39.14 5.01
CA ARG A 529 28.41 -39.93 6.23
C ARG A 529 29.80 -39.66 6.79
N LEU A 530 29.94 -38.56 7.56
CA LEU A 530 31.23 -38.14 8.14
C LEU A 530 31.89 -39.21 9.04
N SER A 531 31.12 -40.12 9.62
CA SER A 531 31.63 -41.28 10.39
C SER A 531 32.35 -42.34 9.54
N ARG A 532 32.34 -42.20 8.21
CA ARG A 532 33.00 -43.11 7.26
C ARG A 532 33.97 -42.33 6.36
N ALA A 533 35.03 -41.79 6.95
CA ALA A 533 36.01 -40.94 6.24
C ALA A 533 36.63 -41.58 4.98
N ALA A 534 36.70 -42.92 4.89
CA ALA A 534 37.18 -43.64 3.70
C ALA A 534 36.14 -43.74 2.55
N GLU A 535 34.87 -43.41 2.81
CA GLU A 535 33.78 -43.34 1.82
C GLU A 535 33.43 -41.87 1.46
N PHE A 536 34.25 -40.90 1.87
CA PHE A 536 33.92 -39.48 1.75
C PHE A 536 34.21 -38.90 0.36
N ASP A 537 33.16 -38.43 -0.33
CA ASP A 537 33.27 -37.77 -1.63
C ASP A 537 33.55 -36.26 -1.48
N PHE A 538 34.83 -35.91 -1.59
CA PHE A 538 35.30 -34.52 -1.64
C PHE A 538 34.72 -33.74 -2.85
N ALA A 539 34.52 -34.38 -4.00
CA ALA A 539 34.04 -33.70 -5.20
C ALA A 539 32.57 -33.28 -5.05
N SER A 540 31.73 -34.17 -4.51
CA SER A 540 30.34 -33.84 -4.14
C SER A 540 30.29 -32.73 -3.08
N PHE A 541 31.10 -32.82 -2.02
CA PHE A 541 31.17 -31.79 -0.96
C PHE A 541 31.56 -30.41 -1.51
N HIS A 542 32.62 -30.34 -2.34
CA HIS A 542 33.06 -29.09 -2.94
C HIS A 542 32.08 -28.56 -3.99
N HIS A 543 31.37 -29.43 -4.74
CA HIS A 543 30.33 -29.01 -5.67
C HIS A 543 29.15 -28.34 -4.94
N GLU A 544 28.66 -28.95 -3.87
CA GLU A 544 27.54 -28.42 -3.07
C GLU A 544 27.89 -27.09 -2.39
N ILE A 545 29.10 -26.96 -1.83
CA ILE A 545 29.65 -25.68 -1.36
C ILE A 545 29.70 -24.64 -2.48
N ASN A 546 30.17 -25.00 -3.68
CA ASN A 546 30.32 -24.06 -4.78
C ASN A 546 28.96 -23.55 -5.29
N VAL A 547 27.98 -24.43 -5.47
CA VAL A 547 26.62 -24.09 -5.93
C VAL A 547 25.88 -23.23 -4.90
N ASN A 548 25.90 -23.63 -3.63
CA ASN A 548 25.08 -23.00 -2.58
C ASN A 548 25.67 -21.71 -2.00
N PHE A 549 27.00 -21.51 -2.12
CA PHE A 549 27.71 -20.35 -1.56
C PHE A 549 28.46 -19.55 -2.62
N ASN A 550 29.54 -20.09 -3.21
CA ASN A 550 30.42 -19.33 -4.12
C ASN A 550 29.65 -18.69 -5.29
N SER A 551 28.82 -19.48 -5.97
CA SER A 551 27.98 -19.01 -7.08
C SER A 551 26.98 -17.93 -6.68
N ILE A 552 26.43 -18.00 -5.46
CA ILE A 552 25.48 -17.01 -4.93
C ILE A 552 26.20 -15.71 -4.56
N VAL A 553 27.38 -15.79 -3.93
CA VAL A 553 28.25 -14.62 -3.64
C VAL A 553 28.66 -13.92 -4.93
N ASN A 554 29.09 -14.68 -5.94
CA ASN A 554 29.48 -14.15 -7.25
C ASN A 554 28.32 -13.38 -7.91
N LEU A 555 27.13 -13.99 -8.00
CA LEU A 555 25.95 -13.34 -8.58
C LEU A 555 25.48 -12.13 -7.78
N ALA A 556 25.48 -12.21 -6.45
CA ALA A 556 25.15 -11.09 -5.56
C ALA A 556 26.05 -9.89 -5.84
N MET A 557 27.37 -10.08 -5.82
CA MET A 557 28.33 -9.00 -6.01
C MET A 557 28.38 -8.46 -7.45
N SER A 558 28.06 -9.27 -8.47
CA SER A 558 27.99 -8.79 -9.86
C SER A 558 26.72 -8.00 -10.18
N PHE A 559 25.57 -8.33 -9.58
CA PHE A 559 24.31 -7.58 -9.82
C PHE A 559 24.10 -6.41 -8.86
N LEU A 560 24.70 -6.41 -7.67
CA LEU A 560 24.56 -5.34 -6.68
C LEU A 560 24.89 -3.93 -7.23
N PRO A 561 25.94 -3.71 -8.05
CA PRO A 561 26.21 -2.38 -8.63
C PRO A 561 25.06 -1.84 -9.49
N HIS A 562 24.35 -2.69 -10.23
CA HIS A 562 23.17 -2.28 -11.00
C HIS A 562 22.00 -1.90 -10.07
N LEU A 563 21.73 -2.73 -9.06
CA LEU A 563 20.66 -2.46 -8.10
C LEU A 563 20.93 -1.20 -7.25
N GLN A 564 22.19 -0.93 -6.90
CA GLN A 564 22.62 0.28 -6.18
C GLN A 564 22.59 1.53 -7.07
N ALA A 565 22.79 1.40 -8.38
CA ALA A 565 22.71 2.51 -9.34
C ALA A 565 21.26 2.97 -9.62
N LYS A 566 20.24 2.20 -9.19
CA LYS A 566 18.84 2.59 -9.31
C LYS A 566 18.44 3.66 -8.29
N THR A 567 17.70 4.66 -8.78
CA THR A 567 17.16 5.76 -7.98
C THR A 567 15.92 5.33 -7.19
N GLN A 568 15.12 4.39 -7.70
CA GLN A 568 14.05 3.73 -6.93
C GLN A 568 14.61 2.72 -5.91
N PRO A 569 13.83 2.36 -4.86
CA PRO A 569 14.18 1.23 -4.01
C PRO A 569 14.29 -0.07 -4.81
N THR A 570 15.33 -0.86 -4.54
CA THR A 570 15.60 -2.15 -5.20
C THR A 570 15.75 -3.28 -4.17
N SER A 571 15.87 -4.53 -4.60
CA SER A 571 16.07 -5.65 -3.67
C SER A 571 16.94 -6.77 -4.23
N LEU A 572 17.90 -7.24 -3.42
CA LEU A 572 18.59 -8.51 -3.63
C LEU A 572 18.01 -9.52 -2.63
N ILE A 573 17.33 -10.55 -3.14
CA ILE A 573 16.60 -11.56 -2.37
C ILE A 573 17.35 -12.89 -2.45
N ILE A 574 17.58 -13.58 -1.33
CA ILE A 574 18.42 -14.78 -1.26
C ILE A 574 17.70 -15.89 -0.48
N THR A 575 17.63 -17.11 -1.05
CA THR A 575 17.11 -18.28 -0.33
C THR A 575 18.18 -18.86 0.60
N GLY A 576 18.05 -18.55 1.90
CA GLY A 576 18.79 -19.19 2.99
C GLY A 576 18.14 -20.50 3.43
N THR A 577 18.24 -20.85 4.71
CA THR A 577 17.49 -21.95 5.36
C THR A 577 17.74 -21.93 6.87
N HIS A 578 16.78 -22.41 7.64
CA HIS A 578 16.94 -22.74 9.06
C HIS A 578 18.19 -23.61 9.35
N LEU A 579 18.62 -24.44 8.40
CA LEU A 579 19.77 -25.35 8.54
C LEU A 579 21.15 -24.65 8.42
N GLY A 580 21.17 -23.35 8.09
CA GLY A 580 22.34 -22.49 8.26
C GLY A 580 22.53 -22.02 9.72
N LEU A 581 21.51 -22.18 10.57
CA LEU A 581 21.52 -21.81 11.99
C LEU A 581 21.62 -23.05 12.88
N VAL A 582 20.83 -24.09 12.57
CA VAL A 582 20.77 -25.36 13.30
C VAL A 582 21.12 -26.49 12.31
N PRO A 583 22.40 -26.90 12.23
CA PRO A 583 22.88 -27.77 11.15
C PRO A 583 22.33 -29.20 11.24
N ALA A 584 21.93 -29.77 10.11
CA ALA A 584 21.44 -31.14 10.03
C ALA A 584 22.60 -32.14 9.82
N PRO A 585 22.80 -33.14 10.70
CA PRO A 585 23.96 -34.03 10.67
C PRO A 585 23.99 -35.01 9.48
N THR A 586 22.88 -35.15 8.75
CA THR A 586 22.75 -35.99 7.56
C THR A 586 23.21 -35.30 6.28
N ILE A 587 23.22 -33.96 6.25
CA ILE A 587 23.51 -33.11 5.07
C ILE A 587 24.53 -32.01 5.43
N PRO A 588 25.77 -32.40 5.81
CA PRO A 588 26.75 -31.48 6.36
C PRO A 588 27.26 -30.43 5.35
N ALA A 589 27.34 -30.78 4.07
CA ALA A 589 27.71 -29.84 3.00
C ALA A 589 26.68 -28.71 2.87
N TYR A 590 25.39 -29.07 2.79
CA TYR A 590 24.28 -28.12 2.77
C TYR A 590 24.34 -27.15 3.95
N SER A 591 24.39 -27.69 5.17
CA SER A 591 24.37 -26.90 6.39
C SER A 591 25.57 -25.96 6.49
N ALA A 592 26.78 -26.43 6.14
CA ALA A 592 27.98 -25.60 6.11
C ALA A 592 27.91 -24.50 5.04
N SER A 593 27.45 -24.83 3.83
CA SER A 593 27.32 -23.88 2.72
C SER A 593 26.31 -22.78 3.02
N LYS A 594 25.19 -23.12 3.68
CA LYS A 594 24.14 -22.16 4.03
C LYS A 594 24.46 -21.36 5.30
N ALA A 595 25.21 -21.91 6.26
CA ALA A 595 25.76 -21.14 7.38
C ALA A 595 26.77 -20.08 6.91
N ALA A 596 27.60 -20.42 5.92
CA ALA A 596 28.49 -19.46 5.25
C ALA A 596 27.69 -18.40 4.48
N LEU A 597 26.64 -18.80 3.74
CA LEU A 597 25.77 -17.88 3.01
C LEU A 597 25.09 -16.88 3.96
N THR A 598 24.43 -17.33 5.02
CA THR A 598 23.79 -16.44 6.00
C THR A 598 24.80 -15.47 6.64
N SER A 599 26.00 -15.94 6.97
CA SER A 599 27.06 -15.07 7.52
C SER A 599 27.55 -14.01 6.51
N PHE A 600 27.59 -14.34 5.21
CA PHE A 600 27.82 -13.38 4.13
C PHE A 600 26.66 -12.39 3.98
N VAL A 601 25.41 -12.88 4.02
CA VAL A 601 24.21 -12.05 3.84
C VAL A 601 24.03 -11.06 5.00
N ASP A 602 24.36 -11.43 6.23
CA ASP A 602 24.36 -10.47 7.36
C ASP A 602 25.36 -9.33 7.14
N CYS A 603 26.60 -9.65 6.78
CA CYS A 603 27.62 -8.64 6.47
C CYS A 603 27.23 -7.77 5.27
N LEU A 604 26.68 -8.38 4.21
CA LEU A 604 26.22 -7.65 3.03
C LEU A 604 25.06 -6.72 3.37
N ARG A 605 24.08 -7.19 4.16
CA ARG A 605 22.93 -6.40 4.63
C ARG A 605 23.37 -5.21 5.47
N ASP A 606 24.35 -5.40 6.36
CA ASP A 606 24.81 -4.32 7.25
C ASP A 606 25.64 -3.26 6.50
N GLN A 607 26.54 -3.68 5.60
CA GLN A 607 27.27 -2.76 4.71
C GLN A 607 26.35 -2.03 3.71
N ASN A 608 25.19 -2.60 3.39
CA ASN A 608 24.19 -1.96 2.51
C ASN A 608 23.04 -1.26 3.26
N ARG A 609 23.08 -1.18 4.60
CA ARG A 609 22.00 -0.61 5.45
C ARG A 609 21.58 0.83 5.06
N HIS A 610 22.47 1.58 4.41
CA HIS A 610 22.28 2.96 3.96
C HIS A 610 22.14 3.09 2.42
N LYS A 611 21.79 2.01 1.70
CA LYS A 611 21.57 2.02 0.24
C LYS A 611 20.08 1.89 -0.11
N SER A 612 19.73 2.19 -1.36
CA SER A 612 18.38 1.97 -1.93
C SER A 612 18.03 0.49 -2.10
N THR A 613 19.04 -0.40 -2.16
CA THR A 613 18.89 -1.84 -2.30
C THR A 613 18.71 -2.54 -0.95
N LYS A 614 17.53 -3.10 -0.69
CA LYS A 614 17.35 -4.04 0.44
C LYS A 614 18.07 -5.37 0.18
N ILE A 615 18.68 -5.93 1.22
CA ILE A 615 19.24 -7.28 1.20
C ILE A 615 18.31 -8.20 2.00
N ILE A 616 17.47 -8.96 1.29
CA ILE A 616 16.40 -9.79 1.84
C ILE A 616 16.85 -11.26 1.85
N GLU A 617 16.59 -11.96 2.95
CA GLU A 617 16.91 -13.38 3.11
C GLU A 617 15.66 -14.16 3.50
N ILE A 618 15.42 -15.29 2.85
CA ILE A 618 14.25 -16.13 3.11
C ILE A 618 14.69 -17.48 3.66
N TYR A 619 14.17 -17.88 4.81
CA TYR A 619 14.34 -19.21 5.42
C TYR A 619 13.12 -20.08 5.15
N PRO A 620 13.17 -20.93 4.10
CA PRO A 620 12.15 -21.92 3.87
C PRO A 620 12.19 -23.03 4.94
N PRO A 621 11.04 -23.68 5.20
CA PRO A 621 10.97 -24.95 5.89
C PRO A 621 11.46 -26.06 4.93
N VAL A 622 11.15 -27.33 5.24
CA VAL A 622 11.12 -28.36 4.20
C VAL A 622 9.98 -28.02 3.23
N VAL A 623 10.24 -27.97 1.93
CA VAL A 623 9.25 -27.58 0.89
C VAL A 623 9.25 -28.61 -0.23
N GLN A 624 8.05 -29.04 -0.63
CA GLN A 624 7.80 -30.05 -1.66
C GLN A 624 8.47 -29.66 -3.00
N SER A 625 9.65 -30.25 -3.27
CA SER A 625 10.53 -29.82 -4.36
C SER A 625 11.63 -30.83 -4.70
N GLU A 626 12.22 -30.67 -5.89
CA GLU A 626 13.36 -31.47 -6.38
C GLU A 626 14.62 -31.42 -5.49
N LEU A 627 14.71 -30.45 -4.56
CA LEU A 627 15.83 -30.33 -3.62
C LEU A 627 16.00 -31.59 -2.73
N HIS A 628 14.94 -32.38 -2.60
CA HIS A 628 14.91 -33.58 -1.77
C HIS A 628 14.97 -34.89 -2.57
N ASP A 629 15.18 -34.83 -3.90
CA ASP A 629 15.23 -36.01 -4.79
C ASP A 629 16.35 -37.01 -4.46
N TYR A 630 17.37 -36.61 -3.67
CA TYR A 630 18.37 -37.53 -3.11
C TYR A 630 17.78 -38.57 -2.13
N LEU A 631 16.52 -38.41 -1.71
CA LEU A 631 15.73 -39.40 -0.97
C LEU A 631 14.91 -40.34 -1.88
N GLY A 632 15.01 -40.17 -3.20
CA GLY A 632 14.08 -40.71 -4.20
C GLY A 632 12.94 -39.72 -4.49
N GLU A 633 12.57 -39.56 -5.76
CA GLU A 633 11.66 -38.49 -6.23
C GLU A 633 10.29 -38.48 -5.53
N GLU A 634 9.68 -39.66 -5.33
CA GLU A 634 8.35 -39.79 -4.70
C GLU A 634 8.37 -39.28 -3.24
N LEU A 635 9.33 -39.76 -2.44
CA LEU A 635 9.49 -39.32 -1.05
C LEU A 635 9.95 -37.86 -0.98
N GLY A 636 10.98 -37.50 -1.74
CA GLY A 636 11.56 -36.15 -1.76
C GLY A 636 10.53 -35.07 -2.07
N ARG A 637 9.76 -35.23 -3.15
CA ARG A 637 8.81 -34.20 -3.61
C ARG A 637 7.51 -34.18 -2.80
N SER A 638 7.22 -35.20 -2.00
CA SER A 638 6.09 -35.21 -1.06
C SER A 638 6.41 -34.61 0.33
N LEU A 639 7.69 -34.37 0.64
CA LEU A 639 8.12 -33.93 1.97
C LEU A 639 7.90 -32.42 2.20
N GLY A 640 7.32 -32.10 3.36
CA GLY A 640 7.23 -30.74 3.89
C GLY A 640 6.03 -29.93 3.40
N MET A 641 6.17 -28.61 3.48
CA MET A 641 5.15 -27.63 3.12
C MET A 641 4.85 -27.69 1.60
N PRO A 642 3.57 -27.63 1.20
CA PRO A 642 3.18 -27.46 -0.20
C PRO A 642 3.83 -26.22 -0.83
N ILE A 643 4.26 -26.35 -2.09
CA ILE A 643 4.96 -25.28 -2.81
C ILE A 643 4.10 -24.01 -2.96
N ASP A 644 2.80 -24.16 -3.15
CA ASP A 644 1.85 -23.04 -3.25
C ASP A 644 1.62 -22.36 -1.89
N GLN A 645 1.55 -23.11 -0.78
CA GLN A 645 1.52 -22.52 0.55
C GLN A 645 2.79 -21.68 0.80
N PHE A 646 3.96 -22.24 0.49
CA PHE A 646 5.23 -21.53 0.66
C PHE A 646 5.29 -20.22 -0.15
N THR A 647 4.87 -20.25 -1.42
CA THR A 647 4.94 -19.06 -2.29
C THR A 647 3.94 -17.97 -1.88
N ASN A 648 2.77 -18.35 -1.34
CA ASN A 648 1.85 -17.41 -0.70
C ASN A 648 2.49 -16.74 0.53
N GLU A 649 3.00 -17.52 1.49
CA GLU A 649 3.57 -16.97 2.73
C GLU A 649 4.83 -16.12 2.49
N ALA A 650 5.68 -16.51 1.52
CA ALA A 650 6.84 -15.71 1.11
C ALA A 650 6.44 -14.40 0.44
N TYR A 651 5.49 -14.42 -0.49
CA TYR A 651 5.04 -13.23 -1.21
C TYR A 651 4.34 -12.22 -0.28
N GLU A 652 3.55 -12.69 0.70
CA GLU A 652 2.90 -11.81 1.68
C GLU A 652 3.90 -11.09 2.60
N GLN A 653 5.02 -11.72 2.98
CA GLN A 653 6.08 -11.06 3.78
C GLN A 653 6.97 -10.14 2.92
N LEU A 654 7.22 -10.49 1.65
CA LEU A 654 7.89 -9.58 0.70
C LEU A 654 7.07 -8.29 0.48
N LEU A 655 5.74 -8.36 0.45
CA LEU A 655 4.87 -7.17 0.38
C LEU A 655 4.86 -6.34 1.68
N GLN A 656 5.08 -6.96 2.84
CA GLN A 656 5.27 -6.24 4.12
C GLN A 656 6.65 -5.55 4.18
N GLY A 657 7.58 -5.94 3.31
CA GLY A 657 8.90 -5.33 3.17
C GLY A 657 9.95 -5.88 4.14
N ASP A 658 9.75 -7.07 4.68
CA ASP A 658 10.67 -7.72 5.59
C ASP A 658 12.03 -8.06 4.92
N GLU A 659 13.13 -7.89 5.65
CA GLU A 659 14.50 -8.18 5.18
C GLU A 659 15.01 -9.57 5.62
N LEU A 660 14.24 -10.26 6.44
CA LEU A 660 14.56 -11.59 6.96
C LEU A 660 13.24 -12.34 7.22
N ILE A 661 12.91 -13.26 6.32
CA ILE A 661 11.58 -13.87 6.18
C ILE A 661 11.67 -15.33 6.63
N VAL A 662 11.03 -15.67 7.74
CA VAL A 662 11.10 -17.01 8.36
C VAL A 662 9.77 -17.73 8.17
N ILE A 663 9.73 -18.85 7.44
CA ILE A 663 8.48 -19.51 6.99
C ILE A 663 8.39 -20.94 7.50
N GLY A 664 7.23 -21.34 8.03
CA GLY A 664 7.01 -22.66 8.61
C GLY A 664 8.03 -23.00 9.72
N SER A 665 8.36 -24.29 9.86
CA SER A 665 9.45 -24.76 10.72
C SER A 665 10.10 -26.03 10.15
N ILE A 666 11.09 -26.58 10.85
CA ILE A 666 11.72 -27.86 10.50
C ILE A 666 11.62 -28.84 11.69
N ALA A 667 11.31 -30.10 11.38
CA ALA A 667 11.07 -31.18 12.34
C ALA A 667 9.97 -30.83 13.35
N THR A 668 10.19 -31.12 14.64
CA THR A 668 9.21 -30.91 15.72
C THR A 668 9.31 -29.56 16.41
N GLU A 669 10.30 -28.74 16.06
CA GLU A 669 10.43 -27.39 16.63
C GLU A 669 9.38 -26.44 16.02
N PRO A 670 8.75 -25.57 16.82
CA PRO A 670 7.84 -24.55 16.31
C PRO A 670 8.59 -23.45 15.54
N ARG A 671 7.86 -22.67 14.72
CA ARG A 671 8.41 -21.54 13.95
C ARG A 671 9.02 -20.49 14.88
N GLU A 672 8.38 -20.31 16.03
CA GLU A 672 8.71 -19.37 17.09
C GLU A 672 10.10 -19.66 17.67
N SER A 673 10.50 -20.93 17.89
CA SER A 673 11.87 -21.31 18.30
C SER A 673 12.94 -20.78 17.33
N TYR A 674 12.63 -20.77 16.02
CA TYR A 674 13.54 -20.26 15.00
C TYR A 674 13.54 -18.73 14.90
N ILE A 675 12.39 -18.08 15.10
CA ILE A 675 12.31 -16.62 15.18
C ILE A 675 13.12 -16.12 16.39
N ASP A 676 12.92 -16.68 17.58
CA ASP A 676 13.67 -16.35 18.80
C ASP A 676 15.20 -16.49 18.60
N LEU A 677 15.63 -17.58 17.94
CA LEU A 677 17.04 -17.82 17.61
C LEU A 677 17.58 -16.79 16.62
N VAL A 678 16.80 -16.45 15.59
CA VAL A 678 17.15 -15.46 14.56
C VAL A 678 17.26 -14.07 15.16
N GLU A 679 16.26 -13.63 15.91
CA GLU A 679 16.26 -12.32 16.56
C GLU A 679 17.44 -12.20 17.52
N LYS A 680 17.63 -13.18 18.41
CA LYS A 680 18.76 -13.21 19.36
C LYS A 680 20.13 -13.19 18.66
N ARG A 681 20.27 -13.88 17.53
CA ARG A 681 21.49 -13.85 16.71
C ARG A 681 21.69 -12.47 16.05
N ARG A 682 20.64 -11.88 15.47
CA ARG A 682 20.65 -10.53 14.87
C ARG A 682 20.96 -9.43 15.90
N ASP A 683 20.48 -9.61 17.12
CA ASP A 683 20.63 -8.69 18.24
C ASP A 683 22.06 -8.71 18.80
N ILE A 684 22.70 -9.89 18.87
CA ILE A 684 24.14 -10.04 19.17
C ILE A 684 24.99 -9.51 18.00
N TYR A 685 24.65 -9.84 16.76
CA TYR A 685 25.36 -9.39 15.56
C TYR A 685 25.39 -7.86 15.47
N SER A 686 24.25 -7.19 15.62
CA SER A 686 24.15 -5.73 15.50
C SER A 686 24.96 -4.98 16.56
N LYS A 687 25.14 -5.57 17.75
CA LYS A 687 25.99 -5.03 18.84
C LYS A 687 27.48 -5.23 18.56
N LEU A 688 27.85 -6.28 17.80
CA LEU A 688 29.21 -6.49 17.34
C LEU A 688 29.54 -5.60 16.12
N SER A 689 28.66 -5.58 15.12
CA SER A 689 28.91 -4.91 13.85
C SER A 689 28.99 -3.39 14.00
N SER A 690 28.12 -2.79 14.82
CA SER A 690 28.22 -1.36 15.17
C SER A 690 29.55 -0.97 15.82
N VAL A 691 30.18 -1.85 16.60
CA VAL A 691 31.52 -1.63 17.19
C VAL A 691 32.64 -1.83 16.16
N MET A 692 32.43 -2.68 15.15
CA MET A 692 33.40 -2.94 14.08
C MET A 692 33.36 -1.86 12.98
N LEU A 693 32.18 -1.52 12.46
CA LEU A 693 32.00 -0.49 11.42
C LEU A 693 32.41 0.92 11.92
N ALA A 694 32.32 1.19 13.23
CA ALA A 694 32.88 2.40 13.83
C ALA A 694 34.43 2.45 13.87
N ARG A 695 35.14 1.44 13.32
CA ARG A 695 36.60 1.29 13.35
C ARG A 695 37.25 0.92 12.02
N PHE A 696 36.46 0.60 11.00
CA PHE A 696 36.93 0.20 9.67
C PHE A 696 36.06 0.87 8.60
N GLU A 697 36.69 1.55 7.64
CA GLU A 697 36.02 2.04 6.44
C GLU A 697 35.70 0.83 5.53
N LEU A 698 34.40 0.54 5.35
CA LEU A 698 33.83 -0.58 4.59
C LEU A 698 32.57 -0.13 3.84
#